data_AF-A0A351LDV4-F1
#
_entry.id   AF-A0A351LDV4-F1
#
_cell.length_a   1.000
_cell.length_b   1.000
_cell.length_c   1.000
_cell.angle_alpha   90.00
_cell.angle_beta   90.00
_cell.angle_gamma   90.00
#
_symmetry.space_group_name_H-M   'P 1'
#
loop_
_entity.id
_entity.type
_entity.pdbx_description
1 polymer ?
#
loop_
_entity_poly.entity_id
_entity_poly.type
_entity_poly.pdbx_seq_one_letter_code
_entity_poly.pdbx_strand_id
1 'polypeptide(L)'
;MNNPSPDGFYDLSTNADNFQLTVGFLAGLPLGLRGLEGSDRIVGSAAPEIIYGNQGNDTLMGGAGNDALFGGKNEDFLMGNQGRDLLFGDDGADTIFGGQDNDYLSGNQGNDILSGDKGNDSLRGGKGDDLLTGLEGNDILIGDFGRDTLIGGAGEDTLVLRTDTSVKDAASADIIREFNNGLDRIGLTGGLTAADLTLETGSGIGDTLIKIRASGAILAWIEGVSPSEIGSDRFISVDTLLTTEGTTVNNLLSAIPPDSSIVRTETLSSTPINITIDSLPAPFQTPSVAKPAQVIPIPENPVLQVPPNFQVNVFAAGLDKPRWLATTPTGDVLVTETLENRIRLLRDTNNDGVADIRTTFASAENGLNFPFGMAFAGGYFYLGNTNAVVRFPYSNGQLQITGTGEKIADLPSGGHWTRNLAVAPDGQKLYVSIGSLSNVDPEPAPRASVIVMNLDGSNRQTFASGLRNPTGLDFNPITGKLYTVVNERDGLGDDLVPDFLTGLSSGDFYGWPYTYLAPNKLDPRRTVNGQSERPDLAATTKTPDVLFQAHSAPLGLQFYDGQTFPQEYRNGAFVAFRGSWNRDRGTGYKIAFAPFSADGRPLGYYRDFLTGFLVNPSVPTTWARPTGLQTLSDGSLLLTDDTNNRIYRIQYRG
;
A
#
# COMPACT_ATOMS: atom_id res chain seq x y z
N MET A 1 -11.10 -17.80 -32.12
CA MET A 1 -10.65 -16.40 -32.09
C MET A 1 -11.51 -15.71 -31.05
N ASN A 2 -10.95 -15.40 -29.89
CA ASN A 2 -11.68 -14.71 -28.84
C ASN A 2 -11.81 -13.23 -29.25
N ASN A 3 -12.94 -12.61 -28.92
CA ASN A 3 -13.06 -11.15 -28.99
C ASN A 3 -12.17 -10.54 -27.90
N PRO A 4 -11.71 -9.29 -28.06
CA PRO A 4 -11.06 -8.59 -26.96
C PRO A 4 -11.99 -8.55 -25.75
N SER A 5 -11.41 -8.64 -24.56
CA SER A 5 -12.08 -8.39 -23.29
C SER A 5 -12.63 -6.96 -23.26
N PRO A 6 -13.62 -6.67 -22.38
CA PRO A 6 -14.25 -5.35 -22.32
C PRO A 6 -13.29 -4.17 -22.05
N ASP A 7 -12.06 -4.42 -21.59
CA ASP A 7 -10.98 -3.45 -21.37
C ASP A 7 -10.04 -3.27 -22.59
N GLY A 8 -10.35 -3.91 -23.73
CA GLY A 8 -9.62 -3.76 -24.99
C GLY A 8 -8.46 -4.73 -25.19
N PHE A 9 -8.16 -5.59 -24.20
CA PHE A 9 -7.08 -6.59 -24.27
C PHE A 9 -7.56 -7.92 -24.85
N TYR A 10 -6.65 -8.80 -25.22
CA TYR A 10 -7.00 -10.18 -25.62
C TYR A 10 -6.65 -11.15 -24.49
N ASP A 11 -7.64 -11.54 -23.69
CA ASP A 11 -7.49 -12.58 -22.66
C ASP A 11 -7.35 -13.98 -23.29
N LEU A 12 -6.32 -14.72 -22.86
CA LEU A 12 -6.03 -16.08 -23.31
C LEU A 12 -6.95 -17.08 -22.58
N SER A 13 -7.74 -17.89 -23.32
CA SER A 13 -8.58 -18.93 -22.70
C SER A 13 -7.80 -20.22 -22.47
N THR A 14 -7.83 -20.70 -21.22
CA THR A 14 -7.28 -21.95 -20.65
C THR A 14 -6.75 -23.03 -21.60
N ASN A 15 -5.42 -23.19 -21.62
CA ASN A 15 -4.77 -24.50 -21.65
C ASN A 15 -3.34 -24.42 -21.10
N ALA A 16 -2.97 -25.41 -20.29
CA ALA A 16 -1.80 -25.44 -19.43
C ALA A 16 -0.43 -25.40 -20.15
N ASP A 17 0.53 -24.75 -19.46
CA ASP A 17 1.97 -25.00 -19.39
C ASP A 17 2.89 -24.78 -20.61
N ASN A 18 2.55 -23.90 -21.56
CA ASN A 18 3.45 -23.21 -22.52
C ASN A 18 2.64 -22.81 -23.76
N PHE A 19 2.23 -21.55 -23.87
CA PHE A 19 1.51 -21.07 -25.05
C PHE A 19 2.34 -20.03 -25.83
N GLN A 20 2.34 -20.12 -27.16
CA GLN A 20 2.96 -19.14 -28.05
C GLN A 20 1.88 -18.27 -28.72
N LEU A 21 1.89 -16.97 -28.48
CA LEU A 21 1.14 -16.00 -29.28
C LEU A 21 2.07 -15.34 -30.31
N THR A 22 1.65 -15.24 -31.57
CA THR A 22 2.33 -14.45 -32.61
C THR A 22 1.30 -13.59 -33.32
N VAL A 23 1.33 -12.28 -33.09
CA VAL A 23 0.40 -11.33 -33.75
C VAL A 23 0.91 -10.99 -35.15
N GLY A 24 0.92 -11.97 -36.04
CA GLY A 24 1.21 -11.75 -37.46
C GLY A 24 -0.05 -11.33 -38.22
N PHE A 25 -0.09 -10.10 -38.74
CA PHE A 25 -1.01 -9.57 -39.79
C PHE A 25 -2.24 -8.72 -39.43
N LEU A 26 -2.44 -8.27 -38.18
CA LEU A 26 -3.57 -7.37 -37.88
C LEU A 26 -3.10 -5.97 -37.46
N ALA A 27 -2.86 -5.11 -38.45
CA ALA A 27 -2.73 -3.68 -38.22
C ALA A 27 -4.06 -3.11 -37.67
N GLY A 28 -4.04 -2.52 -36.47
CA GLY A 28 -5.09 -1.62 -35.99
C GLY A 28 -6.01 -2.08 -34.85
N LEU A 29 -5.51 -2.86 -33.88
CA LEU A 29 -6.19 -3.03 -32.58
C LEU A 29 -5.54 -2.10 -31.53
N PRO A 30 -6.28 -1.44 -30.62
CA PRO A 30 -5.65 -0.69 -29.54
C PRO A 30 -5.66 -1.47 -28.20
N LEU A 31 -4.50 -1.52 -27.51
CA LEU A 31 -4.25 -1.31 -26.06
C LEU A 31 -3.30 -2.30 -25.33
N GLY A 32 -3.10 -3.55 -25.76
CA GLY A 32 -2.00 -4.42 -25.26
C GLY A 32 -2.29 -5.93 -25.16
N LEU A 33 -1.29 -6.72 -24.73
CA LEU A 33 -1.25 -8.18 -24.59
C LEU A 33 -0.98 -8.58 -23.13
N ARG A 34 -1.57 -9.67 -22.63
CA ARG A 34 -1.33 -10.16 -21.26
C ARG A 34 -1.18 -11.68 -21.20
N GLY A 35 -0.20 -12.12 -20.42
CA GLY A 35 0.01 -13.49 -19.97
C GLY A 35 -0.99 -13.89 -18.89
N LEU A 36 -1.04 -15.19 -18.59
CA LEU A 36 -1.82 -15.80 -17.53
C LEU A 36 -0.94 -16.00 -16.29
N GLU A 37 -1.28 -16.97 -15.43
CA GLU A 37 -0.34 -17.52 -14.46
C GLU A 37 0.45 -18.66 -15.12
N GLY A 38 1.76 -18.72 -14.92
CA GLY A 38 2.68 -19.72 -15.49
C GLY A 38 3.59 -19.12 -16.57
N SER A 39 4.47 -19.94 -17.13
CA SER A 39 5.41 -19.52 -18.18
C SER A 39 4.73 -19.32 -19.54
N ASP A 40 4.71 -18.07 -20.00
CA ASP A 40 4.07 -17.64 -21.24
C ASP A 40 5.07 -17.22 -22.32
N ARG A 41 4.66 -17.31 -23.58
CA ARG A 41 5.40 -16.73 -24.71
C ARG A 41 4.51 -15.79 -25.51
N ILE A 42 4.80 -14.50 -25.44
CA ILE A 42 4.04 -13.43 -26.09
C ILE A 42 4.92 -12.74 -27.13
N VAL A 43 4.43 -12.64 -28.37
CA VAL A 43 5.08 -11.89 -29.45
C VAL A 43 4.10 -10.86 -29.99
N GLY A 44 4.44 -9.59 -29.80
CA GLY A 44 3.76 -8.41 -30.33
C GLY A 44 3.94 -8.25 -31.84
N SER A 45 3.53 -7.09 -32.34
CA SER A 45 3.32 -6.85 -33.76
C SER A 45 4.29 -5.78 -34.30
N ALA A 46 3.84 -4.95 -35.23
CA ALA A 46 4.60 -3.82 -35.76
C ALA A 46 4.02 -2.46 -35.30
N ALA A 47 3.10 -2.49 -34.35
CA ALA A 47 2.49 -1.32 -33.76
C ALA A 47 2.95 -1.18 -32.29
N PRO A 48 2.84 0.02 -31.69
CA PRO A 48 3.11 0.18 -30.26
C PRO A 48 2.17 -0.65 -29.40
N GLU A 49 2.71 -1.57 -28.62
CA GLU A 49 2.00 -2.48 -27.73
C GLU A 49 2.43 -2.36 -26.26
N ILE A 50 1.56 -2.81 -25.37
CA ILE A 50 1.86 -2.99 -23.95
C ILE A 50 1.71 -4.47 -23.63
N ILE A 51 2.73 -5.12 -23.07
CA ILE A 51 2.78 -6.55 -22.85
C ILE A 51 3.08 -6.84 -21.38
N TYR A 52 2.25 -7.65 -20.72
CA TYR A 52 2.47 -8.09 -19.34
C TYR A 52 2.65 -9.62 -19.28
N GLY A 53 3.70 -10.11 -18.62
CA GLY A 53 3.94 -11.55 -18.34
C GLY A 53 3.16 -12.03 -17.12
N ASN A 54 3.27 -11.31 -16.01
CA ASN A 54 2.64 -11.57 -14.69
C ASN A 54 3.43 -12.50 -13.78
N GLN A 55 3.09 -13.79 -13.68
CA GLN A 55 3.80 -14.74 -12.80
C GLN A 55 4.23 -15.93 -13.63
N GLY A 56 5.49 -16.33 -13.52
CA GLY A 56 6.03 -17.46 -14.27
C GLY A 56 7.30 -17.04 -14.99
N ASN A 57 8.01 -17.99 -15.60
CA ASN A 57 9.17 -17.63 -16.41
C ASN A 57 8.70 -17.33 -17.84
N ASP A 58 8.52 -16.06 -18.16
CA ASP A 58 7.87 -15.59 -19.38
C ASP A 58 8.87 -15.25 -20.49
N THR A 59 8.39 -15.20 -21.73
CA THR A 59 9.13 -14.78 -22.91
C THR A 59 8.31 -13.74 -23.67
N LEU A 60 8.67 -12.47 -23.54
CA LEU A 60 7.98 -11.34 -24.12
C LEU A 60 8.81 -10.74 -25.26
N MET A 61 8.19 -10.54 -26.43
CA MET A 61 8.83 -9.92 -27.60
C MET A 61 7.92 -8.79 -28.10
N GLY A 62 8.40 -7.55 -28.12
CA GLY A 62 7.64 -6.37 -28.56
C GLY A 62 7.34 -6.39 -30.05
N GLY A 63 8.40 -6.43 -30.86
CA GLY A 63 8.31 -6.56 -32.31
C GLY A 63 8.80 -5.29 -33.01
N ALA A 64 7.97 -4.60 -33.76
CA ALA A 64 8.31 -3.24 -34.17
C ALA A 64 7.31 -2.28 -33.56
N GLY A 65 7.72 -1.05 -33.24
CA GLY A 65 6.87 -0.12 -32.51
C GLY A 65 7.61 0.42 -31.30
N ASN A 66 6.97 1.32 -30.55
CA ASN A 66 7.52 1.74 -29.26
C ASN A 66 6.70 0.99 -28.21
N ASP A 67 7.22 -0.14 -27.75
CA ASP A 67 6.51 -1.09 -26.91
C ASP A 67 6.80 -0.88 -25.43
N ALA A 68 5.92 -1.38 -24.56
CA ALA A 68 6.14 -1.43 -23.12
C ALA A 68 5.96 -2.87 -22.61
N LEU A 69 7.04 -3.52 -22.17
CA LEU A 69 7.06 -4.91 -21.72
C LEU A 69 7.31 -4.97 -20.21
N PHE A 70 6.52 -5.79 -19.50
CA PHE A 70 6.62 -6.04 -18.07
C PHE A 70 6.69 -7.55 -17.82
N GLY A 71 7.82 -8.05 -17.31
CA GLY A 71 8.04 -9.47 -17.01
C GLY A 71 7.13 -9.93 -15.88
N GLY A 72 7.33 -9.37 -14.69
CA GLY A 72 6.44 -9.54 -13.55
C GLY A 72 7.14 -10.27 -12.41
N LYS A 73 6.94 -11.58 -12.29
CA LYS A 73 7.59 -12.39 -11.25
C LYS A 73 8.21 -13.61 -11.88
N ASN A 74 9.33 -14.04 -11.28
CA ASN A 74 10.16 -15.17 -11.69
C ASN A 74 11.11 -14.79 -12.85
N GLU A 75 11.80 -15.76 -13.45
CA GLU A 75 12.90 -15.46 -14.38
C GLU A 75 12.35 -15.26 -15.80
N ASP A 76 12.34 -14.02 -16.26
CA ASP A 76 11.71 -13.61 -17.51
C ASP A 76 12.73 -13.30 -18.63
N PHE A 77 12.30 -13.47 -19.87
CA PHE A 77 13.02 -13.07 -21.07
C PHE A 77 12.24 -11.98 -21.81
N LEU A 78 12.79 -10.78 -21.94
CA LEU A 78 12.17 -9.65 -22.62
C LEU A 78 13.04 -9.21 -23.83
N MET A 79 12.38 -8.89 -24.94
CA MET A 79 13.04 -8.37 -26.15
C MET A 79 12.20 -7.31 -26.84
N GLY A 80 12.67 -6.07 -26.87
CA GLY A 80 11.97 -4.92 -27.48
C GLY A 80 11.88 -5.07 -29.00
N ASN A 81 13.03 -5.31 -29.61
CA ASN A 81 13.29 -5.45 -31.06
C ASN A 81 13.47 -4.12 -31.80
N GLN A 82 12.44 -3.53 -32.42
CA GLN A 82 12.59 -2.31 -33.23
C GLN A 82 11.73 -1.17 -32.69
N GLY A 83 12.36 -0.08 -32.30
CA GLY A 83 11.72 1.15 -31.89
C GLY A 83 12.11 1.49 -30.46
N ARG A 84 11.54 2.56 -29.90
CA ARG A 84 11.96 3.06 -28.58
C ARG A 84 11.11 2.43 -27.50
N ASP A 85 11.62 1.37 -26.92
CA ASP A 85 10.88 0.47 -26.05
C ASP A 85 11.14 0.77 -24.56
N LEU A 86 10.18 0.37 -23.72
CA LEU A 86 10.28 0.37 -22.25
C LEU A 86 10.19 -1.06 -21.74
N LEU A 87 11.24 -1.58 -21.13
CA LEU A 87 11.31 -2.98 -20.68
C LEU A 87 11.59 -3.05 -19.18
N PHE A 88 10.74 -3.76 -18.44
CA PHE A 88 10.84 -3.95 -16.99
C PHE A 88 10.84 -5.45 -16.66
N GLY A 89 11.91 -5.95 -16.04
CA GLY A 89 12.00 -7.34 -15.55
C GLY A 89 11.07 -7.58 -14.36
N ASP A 90 11.06 -6.64 -13.41
CA ASP A 90 10.30 -6.68 -12.15
C ASP A 90 10.95 -7.59 -11.08
N ASP A 91 10.31 -8.67 -10.63
CA ASP A 91 10.83 -9.54 -9.58
C ASP A 91 11.41 -10.83 -10.18
N GLY A 92 12.71 -10.98 -10.37
CA GLY A 92 13.24 -12.11 -11.13
C GLY A 92 14.73 -12.09 -11.30
N ALA A 93 15.31 -13.16 -11.87
CA ALA A 93 16.63 -13.04 -12.49
C ALA A 93 16.38 -13.00 -14.00
N ASP A 94 16.25 -11.78 -14.52
CA ASP A 94 15.66 -11.52 -15.82
C ASP A 94 16.72 -11.31 -16.89
N THR A 95 16.35 -11.58 -18.14
CA THR A 95 17.18 -11.30 -19.32
C THR A 95 16.43 -10.36 -20.25
N ILE A 96 16.98 -9.16 -20.46
CA ILE A 96 16.31 -8.05 -21.15
C ILE A 96 17.18 -7.55 -22.31
N PHE A 97 16.63 -7.50 -23.51
CA PHE A 97 17.27 -6.95 -24.72
C PHE A 97 16.44 -5.79 -25.29
N GLY A 98 17.03 -4.61 -25.44
CA GLY A 98 16.39 -3.43 -26.03
C GLY A 98 16.14 -3.65 -27.51
N GLY A 99 17.21 -3.68 -28.30
CA GLY A 99 17.17 -4.06 -29.71
C GLY A 99 17.71 -2.95 -30.62
N GLN A 100 16.83 -2.24 -31.31
CA GLN A 100 17.18 -1.14 -32.19
C GLN A 100 16.46 0.12 -31.74
N ASP A 101 17.12 1.26 -31.92
CA ASP A 101 16.68 2.58 -31.46
C ASP A 101 16.88 2.74 -29.94
N ASN A 102 16.48 3.89 -29.40
CA ASN A 102 16.86 4.29 -28.04
C ASN A 102 15.87 3.74 -26.99
N ASP A 103 16.31 2.77 -26.21
CA ASP A 103 15.49 2.00 -25.28
C ASP A 103 15.71 2.36 -23.80
N TYR A 104 14.73 2.00 -22.97
CA TYR A 104 14.85 2.02 -21.52
C TYR A 104 14.63 0.63 -20.94
N LEU A 105 15.63 0.13 -20.22
CA LEU A 105 15.62 -1.20 -19.60
C LEU A 105 15.80 -1.08 -18.09
N SER A 106 14.97 -1.80 -17.33
CA SER A 106 15.08 -1.89 -15.86
C SER A 106 14.92 -3.34 -15.38
N GLY A 107 15.95 -3.88 -14.73
CA GLY A 107 15.92 -5.23 -14.13
C GLY A 107 15.03 -5.30 -12.89
N ASN A 108 15.06 -4.24 -12.06
CA ASN A 108 14.32 -4.09 -10.80
C ASN A 108 14.86 -4.97 -9.66
N GLN A 109 14.34 -6.17 -9.41
CA GLN A 109 14.74 -7.02 -8.28
C GLN A 109 15.27 -8.37 -8.75
N GLY A 110 16.53 -8.65 -8.45
CA GLY A 110 17.20 -9.93 -8.62
C GLY A 110 18.47 -9.74 -9.45
N ASN A 111 19.05 -10.82 -9.96
CA ASN A 111 20.34 -10.75 -10.65
C ASN A 111 20.10 -10.78 -12.16
N ASP A 112 20.11 -9.61 -12.78
CA ASP A 112 19.58 -9.40 -14.12
C ASP A 112 20.68 -9.28 -15.18
N ILE A 113 20.32 -9.58 -16.42
CA ILE A 113 21.16 -9.40 -17.61
C ILE A 113 20.45 -8.44 -18.56
N LEU A 114 21.01 -7.25 -18.75
CA LEU A 114 20.47 -6.19 -19.61
C LEU A 114 21.41 -5.89 -20.78
N SER A 115 20.87 -5.82 -21.99
CA SER A 115 21.59 -5.43 -23.22
C SER A 115 20.82 -4.33 -23.96
N GLY A 116 21.43 -3.17 -24.19
CA GLY A 116 20.84 -2.07 -24.97
C GLY A 116 20.75 -2.43 -26.46
N ASP A 117 21.79 -3.10 -26.96
CA ASP A 117 21.99 -3.48 -28.35
C ASP A 117 22.36 -2.30 -29.26
N LYS A 118 21.41 -1.65 -29.95
CA LYS A 118 21.72 -0.55 -30.87
C LYS A 118 20.86 0.66 -30.55
N GLY A 119 21.48 1.74 -30.12
CA GLY A 119 20.74 2.93 -29.77
C GLY A 119 21.53 3.77 -28.79
N ASN A 120 20.96 4.88 -28.36
CA ASN A 120 21.44 5.53 -27.15
C ASN A 120 20.50 5.11 -26.03
N ASP A 121 20.88 4.09 -25.29
CA ASP A 121 20.01 3.36 -24.37
C ASP A 121 20.24 3.76 -22.92
N SER A 122 19.23 3.51 -22.09
CA SER A 122 19.31 3.66 -20.64
C SER A 122 19.04 2.34 -19.96
N LEU A 123 20.06 1.79 -19.31
CA LEU A 123 20.00 0.51 -18.62
C LEU A 123 20.12 0.72 -17.11
N ARG A 124 19.21 0.10 -16.36
CA ARG A 124 19.17 0.15 -14.91
C ARG A 124 19.05 -1.26 -14.32
N GLY A 125 20.05 -1.74 -13.60
CA GLY A 125 20.06 -3.08 -13.00
C GLY A 125 19.00 -3.19 -11.91
N GLY A 126 19.22 -2.50 -10.80
CA GLY A 126 18.25 -2.38 -9.72
C GLY A 126 18.80 -2.96 -8.42
N LYS A 127 18.26 -4.08 -7.96
CA LYS A 127 18.77 -4.76 -6.77
C LYS A 127 19.25 -6.15 -7.14
N GLY A 128 20.53 -6.41 -6.98
CA GLY A 128 21.13 -7.72 -7.17
C GLY A 128 22.51 -7.56 -7.77
N ASP A 129 23.12 -8.66 -8.17
CA ASP A 129 24.39 -8.62 -8.89
C ASP A 129 24.08 -8.65 -10.40
N ASP A 130 24.05 -7.48 -11.04
CA ASP A 130 23.55 -7.33 -12.41
C ASP A 130 24.66 -7.26 -13.46
N LEU A 131 24.33 -7.60 -14.70
CA LEU A 131 25.19 -7.42 -15.88
C LEU A 131 24.52 -6.50 -16.90
N LEU A 132 25.08 -5.31 -17.09
CA LEU A 132 24.57 -4.31 -18.04
C LEU A 132 25.58 -4.12 -19.18
N THR A 133 25.09 -4.24 -20.43
CA THR A 133 25.89 -4.02 -21.64
C THR A 133 25.18 -3.03 -22.57
N GLY A 134 25.79 -1.88 -22.87
CA GLY A 134 25.23 -0.87 -23.78
C GLY A 134 25.27 -1.30 -25.25
N LEU A 135 26.47 -1.70 -25.70
CA LEU A 135 26.79 -2.10 -27.08
C LEU A 135 26.97 -0.92 -28.05
N GLU A 136 26.14 -0.74 -29.07
CA GLU A 136 26.33 0.32 -30.08
C GLU A 136 25.58 1.60 -29.69
N GLY A 137 26.29 2.70 -29.49
CA GLY A 137 25.73 4.04 -29.30
C GLY A 137 26.21 4.69 -28.01
N ASN A 138 25.53 5.74 -27.57
CA ASN A 138 25.93 6.52 -26.40
C ASN A 138 24.98 6.22 -25.24
N ASP A 139 25.38 5.30 -24.37
CA ASP A 139 24.47 4.69 -23.40
C ASP A 139 24.64 5.25 -21.98
N ILE A 140 23.62 5.06 -21.15
CA ILE A 140 23.64 5.34 -19.71
C ILE A 140 23.43 4.02 -18.96
N LEU A 141 24.41 3.62 -18.15
CA LEU A 141 24.35 2.37 -17.40
C LEU A 141 24.38 2.64 -15.90
N ILE A 142 23.36 2.15 -15.18
CA ILE A 142 23.19 2.32 -13.73
C ILE A 142 23.02 0.94 -13.10
N GLY A 143 24.08 0.39 -12.50
CA GLY A 143 24.01 -0.93 -11.84
C GLY A 143 23.02 -0.94 -10.66
N ASP A 144 23.02 0.16 -9.92
CA ASP A 144 22.23 0.34 -8.73
C ASP A 144 22.79 -0.38 -7.46
N PHE A 145 22.08 -1.33 -6.84
CA PHE A 145 22.46 -1.95 -5.57
C PHE A 145 22.95 -3.38 -5.79
N GLY A 146 24.09 -3.71 -5.22
CA GLY A 146 24.70 -5.03 -5.32
C GLY A 146 26.07 -4.93 -5.97
N ARG A 147 26.55 -6.03 -6.57
CA ARG A 147 27.84 -6.05 -7.25
C ARG A 147 27.61 -6.17 -8.75
N ASP A 148 27.58 -5.01 -9.41
CA ASP A 148 27.19 -4.93 -10.81
C ASP A 148 28.40 -4.98 -11.75
N THR A 149 28.17 -5.45 -12.98
CA THR A 149 29.15 -5.37 -14.07
C THR A 149 28.59 -4.47 -15.17
N LEU A 150 29.28 -3.37 -15.46
CA LEU A 150 28.88 -2.38 -16.45
C LEU A 150 29.85 -2.38 -17.64
N ILE A 151 29.33 -2.55 -18.84
CA ILE A 151 30.08 -2.54 -20.10
C ILE A 151 29.40 -1.53 -21.04
N GLY A 152 30.02 -0.37 -21.27
CA GLY A 152 29.46 0.65 -22.18
C GLY A 152 29.41 0.13 -23.62
N GLY A 153 30.58 -0.15 -24.18
CA GLY A 153 30.71 -0.68 -25.53
C GLY A 153 31.28 0.36 -26.50
N ALA A 154 30.59 0.57 -27.61
CA ALA A 154 31.02 1.44 -28.68
C ALA A 154 30.21 2.74 -28.70
N GLY A 155 30.82 3.82 -28.24
CA GLY A 155 30.29 5.18 -28.34
C GLY A 155 30.78 6.00 -27.16
N GLU A 156 30.10 7.09 -26.84
CA GLU A 156 30.38 7.88 -25.64
C GLU A 156 29.39 7.52 -24.53
N ASP A 157 29.75 6.52 -23.72
CA ASP A 157 28.87 5.99 -22.68
C ASP A 157 29.02 6.73 -21.35
N THR A 158 28.01 6.65 -20.50
CA THR A 158 28.02 7.15 -19.12
C THR A 158 27.74 6.00 -18.16
N LEU A 159 28.78 5.56 -17.45
CA LEU A 159 28.68 4.50 -16.45
C LEU A 159 28.51 5.14 -15.07
N VAL A 160 27.33 5.00 -14.48
CA VAL A 160 26.91 5.74 -13.30
C VAL A 160 27.30 4.99 -12.04
N LEU A 161 28.07 5.66 -11.19
CA LEU A 161 28.46 5.19 -9.87
C LEU A 161 27.71 5.95 -8.78
N ARG A 162 27.32 5.22 -7.73
CA ARG A 162 26.70 5.79 -6.55
C ARG A 162 27.23 5.18 -5.28
N THR A 163 26.95 5.84 -4.16
CA THR A 163 27.22 5.25 -2.85
C THR A 163 26.26 4.09 -2.62
N ASP A 164 26.79 2.87 -2.63
CA ASP A 164 26.04 1.69 -2.23
C ASP A 164 26.48 1.20 -0.84
N THR A 165 25.51 1.03 0.05
CA THR A 165 25.71 0.45 1.38
C THR A 165 25.96 -1.06 1.37
N SER A 166 25.65 -1.78 0.28
CA SER A 166 26.00 -3.22 0.13
C SER A 166 27.50 -3.44 0.00
N VAL A 167 28.23 -2.47 -0.54
CA VAL A 167 29.66 -2.56 -0.80
C VAL A 167 30.43 -2.49 0.52
N LYS A 168 30.89 -3.65 0.98
CA LYS A 168 31.59 -3.81 2.27
C LYS A 168 33.11 -3.75 2.12
N ASP A 169 33.59 -4.16 0.96
CA ASP A 169 35.00 -4.24 0.59
C ASP A 169 35.14 -4.16 -0.93
N ALA A 170 36.38 -4.20 -1.42
CA ALA A 170 36.61 -4.10 -2.86
C ALA A 170 36.11 -5.33 -3.63
N ALA A 171 35.91 -6.49 -3.00
CA ALA A 171 35.39 -7.67 -3.69
C ALA A 171 33.90 -7.57 -3.98
N SER A 172 33.18 -6.76 -3.20
CA SER A 172 31.74 -6.50 -3.32
C SER A 172 31.40 -5.22 -4.10
N ALA A 173 32.39 -4.53 -4.67
CA ALA A 173 32.19 -3.31 -5.45
C ALA A 173 31.87 -3.62 -6.91
N ASP A 174 31.13 -2.70 -7.54
CA ASP A 174 30.83 -2.72 -8.97
C ASP A 174 32.09 -2.81 -9.82
N ILE A 175 31.94 -3.32 -11.04
CA ILE A 175 33.01 -3.52 -11.99
C ILE A 175 32.62 -2.86 -13.31
N ILE A 176 33.39 -1.87 -13.70
CA ILE A 176 33.38 -1.33 -15.05
C ILE A 176 34.40 -2.10 -15.89
N ARG A 177 33.95 -2.62 -17.03
CA ARG A 177 34.77 -3.30 -18.03
C ARG A 177 34.80 -2.54 -19.34
N GLU A 178 35.86 -2.77 -20.10
CA GLU A 178 36.06 -2.20 -21.44
C GLU A 178 35.99 -0.66 -21.50
N PHE A 179 36.30 0.02 -20.39
CA PHE A 179 36.25 1.48 -20.29
C PHE A 179 37.18 2.15 -21.30
N ASN A 180 36.59 2.84 -22.28
CA ASN A 180 37.31 3.62 -23.26
C ASN A 180 37.55 5.03 -22.73
N ASN A 181 38.73 5.25 -22.17
CA ASN A 181 39.12 6.55 -21.62
C ASN A 181 39.11 7.72 -22.65
N GLY A 182 39.06 7.42 -23.95
CA GLY A 182 38.84 8.43 -24.99
C GLY A 182 37.40 8.90 -25.11
N LEU A 183 36.40 8.07 -24.75
CA LEU A 183 34.99 8.26 -25.06
C LEU A 183 34.05 8.16 -23.85
N ASP A 184 34.28 7.23 -22.91
CA ASP A 184 33.34 6.86 -21.83
C ASP A 184 33.47 7.68 -20.54
N ARG A 185 32.38 8.19 -20.02
CA ARG A 185 32.32 9.03 -18.82
C ARG A 185 31.88 8.20 -17.61
N ILE A 186 32.34 8.62 -16.44
CA ILE A 186 31.91 8.09 -15.15
C ILE A 186 30.92 9.08 -14.55
N GLY A 187 29.67 8.67 -14.45
CA GLY A 187 28.61 9.46 -13.83
C GLY A 187 28.69 9.37 -12.31
N LEU A 188 28.62 10.51 -11.63
CA LEU A 188 28.62 10.61 -10.18
C LEU A 188 27.29 11.19 -9.68
N THR A 189 26.76 10.59 -8.62
CA THR A 189 25.52 10.99 -7.97
C THR A 189 25.77 11.62 -6.59
N GLY A 190 24.75 12.23 -6.01
CA GLY A 190 24.79 12.76 -4.64
C GLY A 190 25.68 14.00 -4.50
N GLY A 191 25.85 14.76 -5.57
CA GLY A 191 26.69 15.96 -5.61
C GLY A 191 28.20 15.68 -5.59
N LEU A 192 28.64 14.42 -5.76
CA LEU A 192 30.05 14.07 -5.85
C LEU A 192 30.69 14.63 -7.12
N THR A 193 31.95 15.02 -7.00
CA THR A 193 32.80 15.48 -8.10
C THR A 193 34.10 14.70 -8.15
N ALA A 194 34.87 14.83 -9.24
CA ALA A 194 36.21 14.22 -9.37
C ALA A 194 37.13 14.57 -8.19
N ALA A 195 37.00 15.76 -7.60
CA ALA A 195 37.84 16.21 -6.48
C ALA A 195 37.56 15.41 -5.20
N ASP A 196 36.35 14.86 -5.07
CA ASP A 196 35.92 14.08 -3.92
C ASP A 196 36.40 12.63 -3.99
N LEU A 197 37.05 12.24 -5.09
CA LEU A 197 37.48 10.86 -5.34
C LEU A 197 38.98 10.66 -5.10
N THR A 198 39.33 9.44 -4.74
CA THR A 198 40.68 8.89 -4.75
C THR A 198 40.69 7.71 -5.72
N LEU A 199 41.66 7.70 -6.64
CA LEU A 199 41.92 6.60 -7.56
C LEU A 199 43.14 5.83 -7.06
N GLU A 200 42.94 4.58 -6.65
CA GLU A 200 44.01 3.70 -6.17
C GLU A 200 44.30 2.63 -7.22
N THR A 201 45.57 2.22 -7.37
CA THR A 201 45.91 1.08 -8.23
C THR A 201 45.34 -0.21 -7.63
N GLY A 202 44.69 -1.01 -8.47
CA GLY A 202 44.04 -2.24 -8.09
C GLY A 202 44.91 -3.46 -7.89
N SER A 203 44.25 -4.59 -7.59
CA SER A 203 44.92 -5.88 -7.38
C SER A 203 45.29 -6.61 -8.69
N GLY A 204 44.68 -6.28 -9.82
CA GLY A 204 45.08 -6.76 -11.15
C GLY A 204 45.99 -5.79 -11.91
N ILE A 205 46.60 -6.26 -13.01
CA ILE A 205 47.51 -5.43 -13.83
C ILE A 205 46.67 -4.38 -14.56
N GLY A 206 46.84 -3.13 -14.16
CA GLY A 206 46.20 -1.99 -14.83
C GLY A 206 44.83 -1.62 -14.29
N ASP A 207 44.35 -2.19 -13.17
CA ASP A 207 43.03 -1.86 -12.64
C ASP A 207 43.05 -0.56 -11.79
N THR A 208 41.91 0.12 -11.73
CA THR A 208 41.68 1.29 -10.87
C THR A 208 40.55 1.02 -9.87
N LEU A 209 40.81 1.27 -8.58
CA LEU A 209 39.80 1.32 -7.54
C LEU A 209 39.37 2.77 -7.30
N ILE A 210 38.08 3.05 -7.43
CA ILE A 210 37.50 4.37 -7.16
C ILE A 210 36.93 4.40 -5.75
N LYS A 211 37.34 5.40 -4.96
CA LYS A 211 36.87 5.59 -3.60
C LYS A 211 36.52 7.04 -3.34
N ILE A 212 35.59 7.28 -2.42
CA ILE A 212 35.33 8.61 -1.89
C ILE A 212 36.43 8.96 -0.90
N ARG A 213 37.13 10.08 -1.14
CA ARG A 213 38.27 10.55 -0.36
C ARG A 213 37.95 10.75 1.11
N ALA A 214 36.78 11.34 1.41
CA ALA A 214 36.41 11.72 2.77
C ALA A 214 36.02 10.53 3.65
N SER A 215 35.26 9.57 3.11
CA SER A 215 34.74 8.42 3.84
C SER A 215 35.58 7.15 3.68
N GLY A 216 36.36 7.06 2.60
CA GLY A 216 37.01 5.83 2.17
C GLY A 216 36.06 4.82 1.53
N ALA A 217 34.78 5.17 1.35
CA ALA A 217 33.78 4.31 0.71
C ALA A 217 34.21 3.95 -0.70
N ILE A 218 34.03 2.69 -1.08
CA ILE A 218 34.40 2.15 -2.38
C ILE A 218 33.20 2.34 -3.33
N LEU A 219 33.47 2.82 -4.54
CA LEU A 219 32.45 2.97 -5.59
C LEU A 219 32.54 1.81 -6.58
N ALA A 220 33.67 1.65 -7.27
CA ALA A 220 33.82 0.61 -8.29
C ALA A 220 35.28 0.29 -8.59
N TRP A 221 35.46 -0.85 -9.26
CA TRP A 221 36.63 -1.18 -10.07
C TRP A 221 36.45 -0.69 -11.50
N ILE A 222 37.55 -0.27 -12.12
CA ILE A 222 37.69 -0.22 -13.57
C ILE A 222 38.78 -1.21 -13.95
N GLU A 223 38.40 -2.27 -14.67
CA GLU A 223 39.34 -3.29 -15.12
C GLU A 223 40.16 -2.80 -16.32
N GLY A 224 41.48 -2.98 -16.26
CA GLY A 224 42.38 -2.74 -17.40
C GLY A 224 42.70 -1.27 -17.74
N VAL A 225 42.27 -0.30 -16.93
CA VAL A 225 42.62 1.13 -17.08
C VAL A 225 43.30 1.66 -15.81
N SER A 226 44.53 2.15 -15.93
CA SER A 226 45.30 2.59 -14.77
C SER A 226 44.82 3.95 -14.23
N PRO A 227 45.03 4.26 -12.93
CA PRO A 227 44.55 5.50 -12.33
C PRO A 227 45.08 6.76 -13.04
N SER A 228 46.30 6.69 -13.61
CA SER A 228 46.92 7.79 -14.33
C SER A 228 46.31 8.06 -15.71
N GLU A 229 45.57 7.10 -16.26
CA GLU A 229 44.90 7.25 -17.54
C GLU A 229 43.58 8.01 -17.37
N ILE A 230 42.91 7.90 -16.21
CA ILE A 230 41.59 8.49 -15.98
C ILE A 230 41.73 9.95 -15.55
N GLY A 231 41.52 10.86 -16.50
CA GLY A 231 41.48 12.30 -16.24
C GLY A 231 40.26 12.72 -15.42
N SER A 232 40.37 13.84 -14.68
CA SER A 232 39.23 14.37 -13.90
C SER A 232 38.04 14.80 -14.77
N ASP A 233 38.28 15.07 -16.05
CA ASP A 233 37.28 15.39 -17.07
C ASP A 233 36.46 14.17 -17.53
N ARG A 234 36.87 12.95 -17.13
CA ARG A 234 36.05 11.74 -17.32
C ARG A 234 34.89 11.65 -16.34
N PHE A 235 34.94 12.38 -15.23
CA PHE A 235 33.89 12.35 -14.21
C PHE A 235 32.90 13.49 -14.41
N ILE A 236 31.62 13.15 -14.46
CA ILE A 236 30.53 14.11 -14.63
C ILE A 236 29.49 13.91 -13.53
N SER A 237 28.83 14.98 -13.08
CA SER A 237 27.65 14.85 -12.23
C SER A 237 26.44 14.48 -13.09
N VAL A 238 25.68 13.48 -12.66
CA VAL A 238 24.49 13.00 -13.38
C VAL A 238 23.18 13.24 -12.62
N ASP A 239 23.21 13.92 -11.47
CA ASP A 239 22.00 14.14 -10.65
C ASP A 239 20.86 14.84 -11.43
N THR A 240 21.19 15.76 -12.33
CA THR A 240 20.19 16.43 -13.20
C THR A 240 19.77 15.57 -14.40
N LEU A 241 20.67 14.72 -14.90
CA LEU A 241 20.39 13.80 -15.99
C LEU A 241 19.39 12.73 -15.55
N LEU A 242 19.67 12.07 -14.42
CA LEU A 242 18.82 11.01 -13.83
C LEU A 242 17.44 11.51 -13.40
N THR A 243 17.35 12.75 -12.93
CA THR A 243 16.05 13.37 -12.62
C THR A 243 15.22 13.65 -13.87
N THR A 244 15.86 14.05 -14.98
CA THR A 244 15.20 14.30 -16.26
C THR A 244 14.76 13.00 -16.93
N GLU A 245 15.61 11.98 -16.88
CA GLU A 245 15.33 10.63 -17.38
C GLU A 245 14.18 9.96 -16.62
N GLY A 246 14.24 9.96 -15.28
CA GLY A 246 13.13 9.47 -14.45
C GLY A 246 11.83 10.23 -14.73
N THR A 247 11.88 11.54 -14.99
CA THR A 247 10.70 12.32 -15.41
C THR A 247 10.18 11.90 -16.78
N THR A 248 11.07 11.58 -17.73
CA THR A 248 10.71 11.17 -19.10
C THR A 248 10.10 9.77 -19.13
N VAL A 249 10.66 8.81 -18.40
CA VAL A 249 10.10 7.47 -18.22
C VAL A 249 8.74 7.56 -17.53
N ASN A 250 8.61 8.35 -16.46
CA ASN A 250 7.32 8.58 -15.80
C ASN A 250 6.30 9.25 -16.73
N ASN A 251 6.72 10.18 -17.60
CA ASN A 251 5.84 10.80 -18.60
C ASN A 251 5.40 9.83 -19.70
N LEU A 252 6.24 8.86 -20.07
CA LEU A 252 5.90 7.82 -21.04
C LEU A 252 5.00 6.74 -20.42
N LEU A 253 5.27 6.31 -19.19
CA LEU A 253 4.41 5.40 -18.41
C LEU A 253 3.04 6.02 -18.13
N SER A 254 2.96 7.33 -17.90
CA SER A 254 1.69 8.03 -17.69
C SER A 254 0.88 8.30 -18.97
N ALA A 255 1.46 8.06 -20.16
CA ALA A 255 0.76 8.10 -21.44
C ALA A 255 0.08 6.76 -21.80
N ILE A 256 0.30 5.70 -21.01
CA ILE A 256 -0.39 4.41 -21.10
C ILE A 256 -1.84 4.56 -20.56
N PRO A 257 -2.90 4.26 -21.33
CA PRO A 257 -4.28 4.43 -20.88
C PRO A 257 -4.68 3.47 -19.73
N PRO A 258 -5.51 3.91 -18.76
CA PRO A 258 -5.72 3.27 -17.45
C PRO A 258 -6.83 2.19 -17.39
N ASP A 259 -7.25 1.58 -18.51
CA ASP A 259 -8.41 0.66 -18.51
C ASP A 259 -8.17 -0.68 -17.79
N SER A 260 -6.95 -0.98 -17.32
CA SER A 260 -6.60 -2.21 -16.59
C SER A 260 -6.90 -2.19 -15.08
N SER A 261 -7.30 -1.04 -14.51
CA SER A 261 -7.52 -0.92 -13.06
C SER A 261 -8.99 -1.09 -12.62
N ILE A 262 -9.96 -1.05 -13.55
CA ILE A 262 -11.38 -1.08 -13.21
C ILE A 262 -11.81 -2.49 -12.76
N VAL A 263 -12.41 -2.59 -11.58
CA VAL A 263 -13.01 -3.83 -11.09
C VAL A 263 -14.45 -3.90 -11.57
N ARG A 264 -14.86 -5.04 -12.14
CA ARG A 264 -16.25 -5.24 -12.57
C ARG A 264 -17.19 -5.06 -11.38
N THR A 265 -18.25 -4.28 -11.60
CA THR A 265 -19.27 -4.03 -10.60
C THR A 265 -20.66 -4.43 -11.08
N GLU A 266 -21.49 -4.84 -10.12
CA GLU A 266 -22.93 -5.02 -10.28
C GLU A 266 -23.68 -4.07 -9.35
N THR A 267 -24.93 -3.76 -9.69
CA THR A 267 -25.76 -2.87 -8.89
C THR A 267 -26.18 -3.52 -7.57
N LEU A 268 -25.81 -2.89 -6.47
CA LEU A 268 -26.25 -3.23 -5.13
C LEU A 268 -27.54 -2.47 -4.79
N SER A 269 -28.62 -3.22 -4.55
CA SER A 269 -29.85 -2.68 -3.95
C SER A 269 -29.85 -2.95 -2.44
N SER A 270 -29.50 -1.94 -1.65
CA SER A 270 -29.30 -2.08 -0.21
C SER A 270 -30.52 -1.65 0.62
N THR A 271 -30.95 -2.50 1.55
CA THR A 271 -32.04 -2.20 2.50
C THR A 271 -31.49 -1.82 3.88
N PRO A 272 -32.17 -0.96 4.65
CA PRO A 272 -31.82 -0.68 6.05
C PRO A 272 -31.71 -1.97 6.89
N ILE A 273 -30.60 -2.12 7.61
CA ILE A 273 -30.39 -3.12 8.65
C ILE A 273 -30.48 -2.41 9.99
N ASN A 274 -31.55 -2.69 10.72
CA ASN A 274 -31.83 -2.10 12.03
C ASN A 274 -31.79 -3.19 13.11
N ILE A 275 -30.79 -3.12 13.98
CA ILE A 275 -30.61 -4.04 15.10
C ILE A 275 -30.90 -3.24 16.38
N THR A 276 -31.82 -3.75 17.21
CA THR A 276 -32.23 -3.08 18.44
C THR A 276 -31.90 -3.95 19.66
N ILE A 277 -31.66 -3.32 20.81
CA ILE A 277 -31.35 -4.03 22.06
C ILE A 277 -32.45 -5.03 22.46
N ASP A 278 -33.70 -4.71 22.15
CA ASP A 278 -34.86 -5.56 22.46
C ASP A 278 -34.96 -6.79 21.54
N SER A 279 -34.35 -6.73 20.35
CA SER A 279 -34.30 -7.85 19.40
C SER A 279 -33.18 -8.85 19.68
N LEU A 280 -32.29 -8.56 20.63
CA LEU A 280 -31.11 -9.39 20.86
C LEU A 280 -31.44 -10.71 21.58
N PRO A 281 -30.76 -11.81 21.21
CA PRO A 281 -30.91 -13.09 21.89
C PRO A 281 -30.43 -13.02 23.35
N ALA A 282 -30.86 -14.01 24.15
CA ALA A 282 -30.27 -14.22 25.46
C ALA A 282 -28.81 -14.71 25.34
N PRO A 283 -27.91 -14.41 26.29
CA PRO A 283 -26.56 -14.97 26.30
C PRO A 283 -26.59 -16.50 26.21
N PHE A 284 -25.71 -17.06 25.37
CA PHE A 284 -25.54 -18.48 25.13
C PHE A 284 -26.77 -19.18 24.50
N GLN A 285 -27.70 -18.42 23.90
CA GLN A 285 -28.81 -19.02 23.14
C GLN A 285 -28.30 -19.89 21.98
N THR A 286 -27.18 -19.52 21.38
CA THR A 286 -26.38 -20.37 20.50
C THR A 286 -24.99 -20.58 21.09
N PRO A 287 -24.31 -21.71 20.78
CA PRO A 287 -22.92 -21.89 21.18
C PRO A 287 -22.03 -20.83 20.51
N SER A 288 -20.93 -20.44 21.17
CA SER A 288 -19.88 -19.67 20.50
C SER A 288 -19.12 -20.58 19.55
N VAL A 289 -18.85 -20.11 18.33
CA VAL A 289 -18.20 -20.90 17.28
C VAL A 289 -16.99 -20.16 16.75
N ALA A 290 -15.79 -20.73 16.86
CA ALA A 290 -14.59 -20.20 16.22
C ALA A 290 -14.45 -20.80 14.81
N LYS A 291 -14.75 -20.01 13.78
CA LYS A 291 -14.75 -20.40 12.37
C LYS A 291 -14.17 -19.27 11.50
N PRO A 292 -12.84 -19.09 11.50
CA PRO A 292 -12.19 -18.08 10.66
C PRO A 292 -12.45 -18.34 9.18
N ALA A 293 -12.60 -17.27 8.40
CA ALA A 293 -12.79 -17.43 6.96
C ALA A 293 -11.55 -17.99 6.26
N GLN A 294 -11.80 -18.89 5.33
CA GLN A 294 -10.87 -19.32 4.31
C GLN A 294 -10.65 -18.15 3.36
N VAL A 295 -9.43 -17.65 3.34
CA VAL A 295 -9.00 -16.69 2.34
C VAL A 295 -8.64 -17.45 1.08
N ILE A 296 -9.27 -17.09 -0.04
CA ILE A 296 -8.93 -17.60 -1.37
C ILE A 296 -8.27 -16.50 -2.19
N PRO A 297 -7.50 -16.85 -3.25
CA PRO A 297 -7.04 -15.89 -4.23
C PRO A 297 -8.21 -15.09 -4.83
N ILE A 298 -7.88 -13.94 -5.40
CA ILE A 298 -8.83 -13.12 -6.13
C ILE A 298 -9.39 -13.95 -7.29
N PRO A 299 -10.73 -14.07 -7.43
CA PRO A 299 -11.31 -14.78 -8.56
C PRO A 299 -10.85 -14.18 -9.88
N GLU A 300 -10.71 -15.02 -10.92
CA GLU A 300 -10.36 -14.60 -12.28
C GLU A 300 -11.26 -13.46 -12.80
N ASN A 301 -12.54 -13.48 -12.43
CA ASN A 301 -13.52 -12.45 -12.75
C ASN A 301 -14.11 -11.88 -11.45
N PRO A 302 -13.38 -11.04 -10.71
CA PRO A 302 -13.86 -10.53 -9.44
C PRO A 302 -15.00 -9.54 -9.69
N VAL A 303 -16.14 -9.81 -9.06
CA VAL A 303 -17.32 -8.93 -9.15
C VAL A 303 -17.59 -8.34 -7.78
N LEU A 304 -17.58 -7.01 -7.71
CA LEU A 304 -18.05 -6.25 -6.55
C LEU A 304 -19.47 -5.77 -6.78
N GLN A 305 -20.20 -5.50 -5.70
CA GLN A 305 -21.52 -4.89 -5.78
C GLN A 305 -21.48 -3.53 -5.09
N VAL A 306 -21.92 -2.50 -5.80
CA VAL A 306 -21.97 -1.11 -5.33
C VAL A 306 -23.27 -0.44 -5.79
N PRO A 307 -23.76 0.61 -5.12
CA PRO A 307 -24.94 1.35 -5.56
C PRO A 307 -24.82 1.83 -7.01
N PRO A 308 -25.95 2.14 -7.67
CA PRO A 308 -25.95 2.65 -9.04
C PRO A 308 -24.96 3.79 -9.25
N ASN A 309 -24.31 3.81 -10.42
CA ASN A 309 -23.38 4.85 -10.87
C ASN A 309 -22.10 5.00 -10.04
N PHE A 310 -21.82 4.06 -9.14
CA PHE A 310 -20.49 3.91 -8.56
C PHE A 310 -19.62 3.00 -9.41
N GLN A 311 -18.34 3.34 -9.48
CA GLN A 311 -17.29 2.53 -10.09
C GLN A 311 -16.23 2.21 -9.02
N VAL A 312 -15.61 1.05 -9.16
CA VAL A 312 -14.48 0.64 -8.34
C VAL A 312 -13.28 0.38 -9.25
N ASN A 313 -12.11 0.89 -8.87
CA ASN A 313 -10.85 0.56 -9.51
C ASN A 313 -9.78 0.22 -8.46
N VAL A 314 -8.72 -0.46 -8.87
CA VAL A 314 -7.54 -0.73 -8.03
C VAL A 314 -6.66 0.51 -8.05
N PHE A 315 -6.60 1.23 -6.91
CA PHE A 315 -5.74 2.40 -6.73
C PHE A 315 -4.27 2.01 -6.58
N ALA A 316 -4.00 0.94 -5.84
CA ALA A 316 -2.65 0.41 -5.67
C ALA A 316 -2.71 -1.10 -5.41
N ALA A 317 -1.70 -1.82 -5.87
CA ALA A 317 -1.52 -3.26 -5.66
C ALA A 317 -0.06 -3.57 -5.31
N GLY A 318 0.25 -4.82 -4.95
CA GLY A 318 1.61 -5.24 -4.60
C GLY A 318 2.12 -4.66 -3.27
N LEU A 319 1.20 -4.33 -2.36
CA LEU A 319 1.53 -3.83 -1.03
C LEU A 319 1.73 -4.98 -0.03
N ASP A 320 2.35 -4.76 1.12
CA ASP A 320 2.50 -5.79 2.15
C ASP A 320 1.43 -5.66 3.25
N LYS A 321 0.30 -6.34 3.04
CA LYS A 321 -0.85 -6.37 3.98
C LYS A 321 -1.24 -4.95 4.42
N PRO A 322 -1.66 -4.07 3.49
CA PRO A 322 -1.98 -2.67 3.77
C PRO A 322 -3.17 -2.59 4.72
N ARG A 323 -3.06 -1.75 5.77
CA ARG A 323 -4.00 -1.76 6.90
C ARG A 323 -4.71 -0.44 7.15
N TRP A 324 -3.96 0.65 7.33
CA TRP A 324 -4.52 1.94 7.72
C TRP A 324 -4.09 3.05 6.78
N LEU A 325 -5.01 3.96 6.48
CA LEU A 325 -4.81 5.06 5.55
C LEU A 325 -4.76 6.40 6.29
N ALA A 326 -4.06 7.36 5.69
CA ALA A 326 -4.19 8.78 5.99
C ALA A 326 -3.83 9.58 4.74
N THR A 327 -4.23 10.85 4.69
CA THR A 327 -3.73 11.78 3.66
C THR A 327 -2.75 12.77 4.26
N THR A 328 -1.65 13.06 3.56
CA THR A 328 -0.78 14.19 3.90
C THR A 328 -1.54 15.51 3.71
N PRO A 329 -1.09 16.63 4.33
CA PRO A 329 -1.68 17.95 4.08
C PRO A 329 -1.65 18.39 2.61
N THR A 330 -0.79 17.78 1.80
CA THR A 330 -0.69 18.03 0.34
C THR A 330 -1.52 17.07 -0.50
N GLY A 331 -2.19 16.09 0.09
CA GLY A 331 -3.11 15.18 -0.59
C GLY A 331 -2.53 13.81 -0.97
N ASP A 332 -1.30 13.51 -0.57
CA ASP A 332 -0.71 12.18 -0.81
C ASP A 332 -1.33 11.13 0.10
N VAL A 333 -1.47 9.92 -0.40
CA VAL A 333 -2.04 8.81 0.38
C VAL A 333 -0.92 8.10 1.11
N LEU A 334 -1.02 8.00 2.42
CA LEU A 334 -0.18 7.15 3.24
C LEU A 334 -0.91 5.84 3.55
N VAL A 335 -0.19 4.71 3.50
CA VAL A 335 -0.72 3.41 3.92
C VAL A 335 0.26 2.68 4.82
N THR A 336 -0.22 2.13 5.94
CA THR A 336 0.60 1.30 6.83
C THR A 336 0.68 -0.14 6.32
N GLU A 337 1.90 -0.65 6.19
CA GLU A 337 2.22 -2.07 6.04
C GLU A 337 2.68 -2.56 7.42
N THR A 338 1.68 -2.75 8.29
CA THR A 338 1.87 -2.76 9.74
C THR A 338 2.82 -3.85 10.23
N LEU A 339 2.81 -5.03 9.61
CA LEU A 339 3.67 -6.15 10.01
C LEU A 339 5.13 -5.92 9.57
N GLU A 340 5.34 -5.12 8.54
CA GLU A 340 6.66 -4.75 8.02
C GLU A 340 7.26 -3.54 8.72
N ASN A 341 6.57 -2.96 9.71
CA ASN A 341 6.93 -1.69 10.33
C ASN A 341 7.22 -0.59 9.31
N ARG A 342 6.38 -0.51 8.27
CA ARG A 342 6.58 0.39 7.14
C ARG A 342 5.32 1.19 6.83
N ILE A 343 5.52 2.40 6.32
CA ILE A 343 4.47 3.27 5.79
C ILE A 343 4.88 3.62 4.36
N ARG A 344 3.98 3.39 3.39
CA ARG A 344 4.16 3.81 2.00
C ARG A 344 3.49 5.15 1.77
N LEU A 345 4.07 5.97 0.91
CA LEU A 345 3.44 7.12 0.27
C LEU A 345 3.07 6.73 -1.15
N LEU A 346 1.82 7.02 -1.50
CA LEU A 346 1.19 6.75 -2.78
C LEU A 346 0.66 8.08 -3.34
N ARG A 347 0.97 8.37 -4.60
CA ARG A 347 0.43 9.54 -5.32
C ARG A 347 0.01 9.11 -6.72
N ASP A 348 -1.14 9.63 -7.13
CA ASP A 348 -1.67 9.60 -8.49
C ASP A 348 -1.37 10.96 -9.13
N THR A 349 -0.31 11.03 -9.95
CA THR A 349 0.19 12.29 -10.54
C THR A 349 -0.55 12.68 -11.81
N ASN A 350 -1.11 11.70 -12.53
CA ASN A 350 -1.83 11.90 -13.79
C ASN A 350 -3.36 11.98 -13.61
N ASN A 351 -3.86 11.76 -12.39
CA ASN A 351 -5.27 11.75 -11.97
C ASN A 351 -6.10 10.66 -12.67
N ASP A 352 -5.48 9.56 -13.08
CA ASP A 352 -6.19 8.45 -13.73
C ASP A 352 -6.91 7.53 -12.73
N GLY A 353 -6.61 7.68 -11.44
CA GLY A 353 -7.14 6.88 -10.35
C GLY A 353 -6.28 5.76 -9.84
N VAL A 354 -5.05 5.68 -10.30
CA VAL A 354 -4.05 4.69 -9.88
C VAL A 354 -2.83 5.44 -9.35
N ALA A 355 -2.26 4.96 -8.26
CA ALA A 355 -1.02 5.50 -7.75
C ALA A 355 0.17 5.01 -8.59
N ASP A 356 0.81 5.95 -9.29
CA ASP A 356 2.06 5.78 -10.04
C ASP A 356 3.30 5.98 -9.15
N ILE A 357 3.25 6.91 -8.19
CA ILE A 357 4.34 7.04 -7.20
C ILE A 357 4.09 6.07 -6.06
N ARG A 358 5.08 5.21 -5.77
CA ARG A 358 5.08 4.30 -4.63
C ARG A 358 6.44 4.32 -3.95
N THR A 359 6.53 4.98 -2.80
CA THR A 359 7.79 5.13 -2.06
C THR A 359 7.60 4.84 -0.58
N THR A 360 8.68 4.48 0.11
CA THR A 360 8.67 4.31 1.57
C THR A 360 8.68 5.69 2.24
N PHE A 361 7.58 6.03 2.91
CA PHE A 361 7.46 7.26 3.69
C PHE A 361 8.18 7.16 5.04
N ALA A 362 8.06 6.01 5.72
CA ALA A 362 8.75 5.75 6.98
C ALA A 362 8.95 4.23 7.16
N SER A 363 10.00 3.84 7.86
CA SER A 363 10.37 2.44 8.10
C SER A 363 10.67 2.16 9.58
N ALA A 364 11.04 0.92 9.89
CA ALA A 364 11.48 0.51 11.24
C ALA A 364 12.64 1.38 11.76
N GLU A 365 13.49 1.91 10.89
CA GLU A 365 14.63 2.79 11.26
C GLU A 365 14.17 4.11 11.88
N ASN A 366 12.97 4.59 11.52
CA ASN A 366 12.37 5.77 12.12
C ASN A 366 11.75 5.48 13.51
N GLY A 367 11.74 4.23 13.97
CA GLY A 367 11.14 3.80 15.23
C GLY A 367 9.68 3.34 15.12
N LEU A 368 9.26 2.88 13.93
CA LEU A 368 7.94 2.25 13.75
C LEU A 368 7.85 0.93 14.51
N ASN A 369 6.70 0.67 15.13
CA ASN A 369 6.44 -0.56 15.87
C ASN A 369 4.95 -0.93 15.80
N PHE A 370 4.62 -1.81 14.87
CA PHE A 370 3.26 -2.12 14.42
C PHE A 370 2.45 -0.83 14.19
N PRO A 371 2.87 0.02 13.22
CA PRO A 371 2.24 1.30 12.94
C PRO A 371 0.78 1.11 12.50
N PHE A 372 -0.11 1.99 12.98
CA PHE A 372 -1.53 1.95 12.63
C PHE A 372 -2.11 3.35 12.39
N GLY A 373 -2.61 4.04 13.42
CA GLY A 373 -3.20 5.36 13.27
C GLY A 373 -2.18 6.42 12.88
N MET A 374 -2.54 7.28 11.93
CA MET A 374 -1.69 8.34 11.40
C MET A 374 -2.47 9.64 11.38
N ALA A 375 -1.84 10.75 11.78
CA ALA A 375 -2.48 12.06 11.74
C ALA A 375 -1.46 13.20 11.57
N PHE A 376 -1.93 14.36 11.11
CA PHE A 376 -1.10 15.57 10.94
C PHE A 376 -1.68 16.73 11.74
N ALA A 377 -0.84 17.44 12.49
CA ALA A 377 -1.22 18.65 13.22
C ALA A 377 0.00 19.49 13.62
N GLY A 378 -0.13 20.82 13.64
CA GLY A 378 0.89 21.70 14.23
C GLY A 378 2.30 21.57 13.64
N GLY A 379 2.45 21.17 12.38
CA GLY A 379 3.76 20.92 11.75
C GLY A 379 4.40 19.57 12.10
N TYR A 380 3.60 18.63 12.63
CA TYR A 380 4.05 17.28 12.98
C TYR A 380 3.20 16.21 12.31
N PHE A 381 3.86 15.10 11.99
CA PHE A 381 3.25 13.81 11.68
C PHE A 381 3.21 12.96 12.95
N TYR A 382 2.03 12.46 13.30
CA TYR A 382 1.79 11.62 14.48
C TYR A 382 1.51 10.18 14.07
N LEU A 383 2.07 9.25 14.84
CA LEU A 383 1.94 7.84 14.58
C LEU A 383 1.60 7.06 15.86
N GLY A 384 0.56 6.24 15.77
CA GLY A 384 0.20 5.26 16.78
C GLY A 384 0.97 3.95 16.57
N ASN A 385 2.01 3.75 17.37
CA ASN A 385 2.68 2.46 17.53
C ASN A 385 1.95 1.62 18.60
N THR A 386 2.08 0.30 18.56
CA THR A 386 1.42 -0.59 19.54
C THR A 386 1.67 -0.20 21.01
N ASN A 387 2.89 0.26 21.30
CA ASN A 387 3.37 0.58 22.64
C ASN A 387 3.49 2.09 22.93
N ALA A 388 3.21 2.96 21.97
CA ALA A 388 3.45 4.39 22.13
C ALA A 388 2.72 5.26 21.10
N VAL A 389 2.59 6.56 21.40
CA VAL A 389 2.43 7.57 20.35
C VAL A 389 3.78 8.25 20.15
N VAL A 390 4.20 8.33 18.89
CA VAL A 390 5.39 9.06 18.46
C VAL A 390 5.01 10.18 17.50
N ARG A 391 5.83 11.22 17.42
CA ARG A 391 5.68 12.28 16.43
C ARG A 391 7.00 12.59 15.73
N PHE A 392 6.88 13.17 14.54
CA PHE A 392 7.99 13.58 13.69
C PHE A 392 7.74 15.00 13.20
N PRO A 393 8.76 15.89 13.19
CA PRO A 393 8.66 17.13 12.44
C PRO A 393 8.25 16.84 10.99
N TYR A 394 7.29 17.57 10.46
CA TYR A 394 6.76 17.36 9.12
C TYR A 394 6.69 18.69 8.37
N SER A 395 7.21 18.68 7.14
CA SER A 395 7.06 19.80 6.19
C SER A 395 6.11 19.40 5.07
N ASN A 396 5.24 20.32 4.63
CA ASN A 396 4.32 20.04 3.54
C ASN A 396 5.06 19.56 2.28
N GLY A 397 4.57 18.48 1.67
CA GLY A 397 5.19 17.88 0.48
C GLY A 397 6.39 16.99 0.76
N GLN A 398 6.76 16.80 2.04
CA GLN A 398 7.81 15.85 2.43
C GLN A 398 7.41 14.43 2.03
N LEU A 399 8.26 13.78 1.24
CA LEU A 399 8.02 12.44 0.69
C LEU A 399 8.51 11.31 1.61
N GLN A 400 9.36 11.62 2.59
CA GLN A 400 9.90 10.64 3.54
C GLN A 400 10.22 11.31 4.88
N ILE A 401 9.95 10.61 5.98
CA ILE A 401 10.31 11.00 7.34
C ILE A 401 11.81 10.77 7.58
N THR A 402 12.47 11.79 8.13
CA THR A 402 13.89 11.74 8.51
C THR A 402 14.04 11.62 10.02
N GLY A 403 15.07 10.89 10.47
CA GLY A 403 15.37 10.73 11.90
C GLY A 403 14.43 9.76 12.62
N THR A 404 14.51 9.74 13.96
CA THR A 404 13.72 8.86 14.82
C THR A 404 12.58 9.60 15.50
N GLY A 405 11.47 8.90 15.75
CA GLY A 405 10.27 9.49 16.31
C GLY A 405 10.44 9.93 17.76
N GLU A 406 9.98 11.15 18.07
CA GLU A 406 9.87 11.62 19.45
C GLU A 406 8.68 10.93 20.12
N LYS A 407 8.94 10.10 21.13
CA LYS A 407 7.88 9.47 21.91
C LYS A 407 7.21 10.47 22.84
N ILE A 408 5.92 10.70 22.64
CA ILE A 408 5.12 11.64 23.44
C ILE A 408 4.17 10.95 24.43
N ALA A 409 3.91 9.65 24.26
CA ALA A 409 3.10 8.88 25.20
C ALA A 409 3.47 7.40 25.20
N ASP A 410 3.63 6.81 26.38
CA ASP A 410 3.70 5.35 26.56
C ASP A 410 2.30 4.74 26.66
N LEU A 411 2.07 3.64 25.93
CA LEU A 411 0.81 2.91 25.86
C LEU A 411 1.03 1.42 26.18
N PRO A 412 0.02 0.72 26.75
CA PRO A 412 0.17 -0.70 27.06
C PRO A 412 0.25 -1.56 25.78
N SER A 413 1.17 -2.52 25.72
CA SER A 413 1.35 -3.44 24.57
C SER A 413 0.58 -4.77 24.73
N GLY A 414 0.31 -5.45 23.63
CA GLY A 414 -0.32 -6.79 23.61
C GLY A 414 -1.85 -6.77 23.53
N GLY A 415 -2.44 -7.94 23.30
CA GLY A 415 -3.87 -8.11 23.05
C GLY A 415 -4.32 -7.36 21.79
N HIS A 416 -5.33 -6.52 21.91
CA HIS A 416 -5.69 -5.58 20.85
C HIS A 416 -4.61 -4.49 20.74
N TRP A 417 -3.75 -4.63 19.72
CA TRP A 417 -2.50 -3.88 19.58
C TRP A 417 -2.60 -2.60 18.74
N THR A 418 -3.67 -2.41 17.98
CA THR A 418 -3.85 -1.21 17.12
C THR A 418 -4.03 0.05 17.96
N ARG A 419 -3.38 1.15 17.55
CA ARG A 419 -3.57 2.50 18.14
C ARG A 419 -4.00 3.44 17.04
N ASN A 420 -5.28 3.76 16.97
CA ASN A 420 -5.76 4.74 16.01
C ASN A 420 -5.63 6.16 16.58
N LEU A 421 -5.48 7.15 15.71
CA LEU A 421 -5.27 8.55 16.04
C LEU A 421 -6.32 9.42 15.37
N ALA A 422 -6.84 10.42 16.09
CA ALA A 422 -7.66 11.47 15.51
C ALA A 422 -7.30 12.82 16.13
N VAL A 423 -7.09 13.83 15.28
CA VAL A 423 -6.81 15.20 15.72
C VAL A 423 -8.14 15.95 15.79
N ALA A 424 -8.36 16.69 16.88
CA ALA A 424 -9.55 17.53 17.02
C ALA A 424 -9.67 18.52 15.85
N PRO A 425 -10.89 18.91 15.42
CA PRO A 425 -11.08 19.88 14.34
C PRO A 425 -10.39 21.24 14.57
N ASP A 426 -10.16 21.62 15.83
CA ASP A 426 -9.42 22.84 16.20
C ASP A 426 -7.89 22.70 16.12
N GLY A 427 -7.39 21.49 15.86
CA GLY A 427 -5.97 21.16 15.78
C GLY A 427 -5.24 21.14 17.13
N GLN A 428 -5.92 21.17 18.27
CA GLN A 428 -5.27 21.35 19.58
C GLN A 428 -5.11 20.07 20.40
N LYS A 429 -5.94 19.05 20.13
CA LYS A 429 -5.97 17.80 20.89
C LYS A 429 -5.79 16.59 19.99
N LEU A 430 -5.12 15.58 20.53
CA LEU A 430 -4.94 14.27 19.91
C LEU A 430 -5.70 13.23 20.71
N TYR A 431 -6.52 12.44 20.03
CA TYR A 431 -7.26 11.30 20.58
C TYR A 431 -6.62 10.01 20.12
N VAL A 432 -6.55 9.03 21.04
CA VAL A 432 -5.88 7.76 20.79
C VAL A 432 -6.76 6.62 21.25
N SER A 433 -7.00 5.65 20.36
CA SER A 433 -7.76 4.45 20.72
C SER A 433 -6.87 3.36 21.31
N ILE A 434 -7.36 2.68 22.35
CA ILE A 434 -6.62 1.63 23.07
C ILE A 434 -7.56 0.47 23.37
N GLY A 435 -7.39 -0.65 22.68
CA GLY A 435 -8.17 -1.86 22.93
C GLY A 435 -7.73 -2.61 24.19
N SER A 436 -8.57 -3.54 24.64
CA SER A 436 -8.32 -4.44 25.77
C SER A 436 -7.18 -5.43 25.48
N LEU A 437 -6.60 -5.98 26.54
CA LEU A 437 -5.67 -7.09 26.47
C LEU A 437 -6.40 -8.43 26.29
N SER A 438 -7.55 -8.56 26.95
CA SER A 438 -8.34 -9.79 27.09
C SER A 438 -9.71 -9.67 26.41
N ASN A 439 -10.43 -10.79 26.35
CA ASN A 439 -11.78 -10.80 25.83
C ASN A 439 -12.77 -10.10 26.77
N VAL A 440 -12.67 -10.38 28.08
CA VAL A 440 -13.67 -9.98 29.07
C VAL A 440 -13.11 -9.66 30.45
N ASP A 441 -11.81 -9.72 30.71
CA ASP A 441 -11.25 -9.48 32.05
C ASP A 441 -11.18 -7.99 32.37
N PRO A 442 -11.54 -7.56 33.61
CA PRO A 442 -11.29 -6.20 34.06
C PRO A 442 -9.82 -5.84 33.95
N GLU A 443 -9.55 -4.68 33.35
CA GLU A 443 -8.21 -4.20 33.09
C GLU A 443 -8.03 -2.78 33.61
N PRO A 444 -6.82 -2.42 34.07
CA PRO A 444 -6.54 -1.06 34.48
C PRO A 444 -6.58 -0.11 33.28
N ALA A 445 -6.93 1.15 33.55
CA ALA A 445 -6.77 2.21 32.56
C ALA A 445 -5.32 2.27 32.04
N PRO A 446 -5.10 2.62 30.77
CA PRO A 446 -6.09 3.13 29.81
C PRO A 446 -6.62 2.06 28.84
N ARG A 447 -6.65 0.77 29.21
CA ARG A 447 -7.20 -0.28 28.34
C ARG A 447 -8.70 -0.09 28.09
N ALA A 448 -9.17 -0.58 26.95
CA ALA A 448 -10.56 -0.53 26.51
C ALA A 448 -11.15 0.90 26.55
N SER A 449 -10.39 1.85 25.99
CA SER A 449 -10.71 3.28 26.10
C SER A 449 -10.24 4.09 24.88
N VAL A 450 -10.73 5.32 24.81
CA VAL A 450 -10.13 6.38 24.02
C VAL A 450 -9.58 7.40 25.01
N ILE A 451 -8.31 7.76 24.87
CA ILE A 451 -7.66 8.83 25.65
C ILE A 451 -7.58 10.11 24.83
N VAL A 452 -7.43 11.24 25.50
CA VAL A 452 -7.16 12.55 24.91
C VAL A 452 -5.93 13.18 25.55
N MET A 453 -5.13 13.89 24.76
CA MET A 453 -3.94 14.61 25.22
C MET A 453 -3.71 15.87 24.37
N ASN A 454 -2.84 16.75 24.85
CA ASN A 454 -2.27 17.81 24.02
C ASN A 454 -1.37 17.21 22.92
N LEU A 455 -1.08 18.01 21.89
CA LEU A 455 -0.20 17.64 20.77
C LEU A 455 1.25 17.29 21.17
N ASP A 456 1.68 17.61 22.39
CA ASP A 456 2.98 17.25 22.97
C ASP A 456 2.90 16.05 23.94
N GLY A 457 1.74 15.42 24.07
CA GLY A 457 1.49 14.31 24.99
C GLY A 457 1.12 14.73 26.42
N SER A 458 1.17 16.02 26.75
CA SER A 458 0.79 16.52 28.08
C SER A 458 -0.73 16.48 28.30
N ASN A 459 -1.17 16.61 29.56
CA ASN A 459 -2.58 16.59 29.96
C ASN A 459 -3.37 15.37 29.47
N ARG A 460 -2.70 14.20 29.46
CA ARG A 460 -3.30 12.94 29.07
C ARG A 460 -4.37 12.48 30.07
N GLN A 461 -5.56 12.16 29.56
CA GLN A 461 -6.66 11.65 30.36
C GLN A 461 -7.51 10.66 29.57
N THR A 462 -8.22 9.76 30.26
CA THR A 462 -9.25 8.93 29.64
C THR A 462 -10.41 9.81 29.21
N PHE A 463 -10.75 9.78 27.92
CA PHE A 463 -11.88 10.52 27.37
C PHE A 463 -13.17 9.70 27.48
N ALA A 464 -13.16 8.46 26.99
CA ALA A 464 -14.27 7.51 27.13
C ALA A 464 -13.73 6.10 27.37
N SER A 465 -14.48 5.26 28.07
CA SER A 465 -14.02 3.94 28.51
C SER A 465 -15.10 2.86 28.38
N GLY A 466 -14.76 1.60 28.66
CA GLY A 466 -15.67 0.47 28.47
C GLY A 466 -15.92 0.14 27.01
N LEU A 467 -14.97 0.49 26.14
CA LEU A 467 -14.96 0.20 24.71
C LEU A 467 -13.97 -0.95 24.51
N ARG A 468 -14.42 -2.20 24.34
CA ARG A 468 -13.50 -3.37 24.31
C ARG A 468 -12.33 -3.16 23.35
N ASN A 469 -12.62 -2.82 22.11
CA ASN A 469 -11.60 -2.53 21.10
C ASN A 469 -12.09 -1.44 20.14
N PRO A 470 -11.91 -0.14 20.50
CA PRO A 470 -12.22 0.99 19.62
C PRO A 470 -11.15 1.06 18.52
N THR A 471 -11.53 0.76 17.29
CA THR A 471 -10.59 0.57 16.17
C THR A 471 -10.57 1.80 15.26
N GLY A 472 -11.74 2.28 14.84
CA GLY A 472 -11.89 3.51 14.06
C GLY A 472 -12.16 4.73 14.94
N LEU A 473 -11.64 5.90 14.53
CA LEU A 473 -11.90 7.20 15.14
C LEU A 473 -12.09 8.20 14.02
N ASP A 474 -13.17 8.98 14.09
CA ASP A 474 -13.36 10.10 13.18
C ASP A 474 -14.31 11.15 13.77
N PHE A 475 -14.16 12.40 13.36
CA PHE A 475 -15.02 13.51 13.79
C PHE A 475 -16.17 13.69 12.81
N ASN A 476 -17.39 13.75 13.33
CA ASN A 476 -18.54 14.07 12.51
C ASN A 476 -18.38 15.51 11.95
N PRO A 477 -18.48 15.72 10.62
CA PRO A 477 -18.16 17.00 9.99
C PRO A 477 -19.14 18.13 10.32
N ILE A 478 -20.36 17.79 10.79
CA ILE A 478 -21.40 18.77 11.13
C ILE A 478 -21.28 19.22 12.59
N THR A 479 -21.10 18.26 13.50
CA THR A 479 -21.16 18.52 14.95
C THR A 479 -19.80 18.65 15.60
N GLY A 480 -18.72 18.20 14.94
CA GLY A 480 -17.40 18.09 15.55
C GLY A 480 -17.33 17.07 16.69
N LYS A 481 -18.34 16.19 16.85
CA LYS A 481 -18.34 15.12 17.85
C LYS A 481 -17.47 13.97 17.36
N LEU A 482 -16.62 13.44 18.24
CA LEU A 482 -15.80 12.25 17.97
C LEU A 482 -16.68 11.00 17.98
N TYR A 483 -16.56 10.14 16.97
CA TYR A 483 -17.17 8.82 16.91
C TYR A 483 -16.11 7.72 16.85
N THR A 484 -16.51 6.52 17.26
CA THR A 484 -15.70 5.32 17.13
C THR A 484 -16.55 4.12 16.72
N VAL A 485 -15.90 3.14 16.10
CA VAL A 485 -16.45 1.79 15.93
C VAL A 485 -15.75 0.81 16.86
N VAL A 486 -16.50 -0.12 17.43
CA VAL A 486 -16.02 -1.04 18.47
C VAL A 486 -16.22 -2.48 18.06
N ASN A 487 -15.17 -3.29 18.23
CA ASN A 487 -15.27 -4.76 18.16
C ASN A 487 -15.63 -5.27 19.55
N GLU A 488 -16.83 -5.80 19.69
CA GLU A 488 -17.35 -6.28 20.97
C GLU A 488 -16.84 -7.68 21.33
N ARG A 489 -17.20 -8.13 22.54
CA ARG A 489 -16.68 -9.35 23.14
C ARG A 489 -17.19 -10.61 22.47
N ASP A 490 -16.32 -11.59 22.50
CA ASP A 490 -16.56 -12.93 22.00
C ASP A 490 -17.22 -13.80 23.07
N GLY A 491 -17.87 -14.88 22.65
CA GLY A 491 -18.22 -16.00 23.54
C GLY A 491 -19.65 -16.02 24.06
N LEU A 492 -20.54 -15.10 23.67
CA LEU A 492 -21.95 -15.10 24.10
C LEU A 492 -22.93 -15.69 23.07
N GLY A 493 -22.45 -16.08 21.89
CA GLY A 493 -23.24 -16.71 20.82
C GLY A 493 -23.04 -16.03 19.47
N ASP A 494 -23.65 -16.57 18.42
CA ASP A 494 -23.50 -16.09 17.04
C ASP A 494 -24.06 -14.68 16.79
N ASP A 495 -25.09 -14.29 17.53
CA ASP A 495 -25.78 -13.01 17.35
C ASP A 495 -25.65 -12.11 18.60
N LEU A 496 -24.65 -12.40 19.46
CA LEU A 496 -24.32 -11.61 20.64
C LEU A 496 -22.80 -11.62 20.92
N VAL A 497 -22.13 -10.48 21.12
CA VAL A 497 -22.66 -9.11 21.22
C VAL A 497 -22.51 -8.38 19.88
N PRO A 498 -23.53 -7.63 19.40
CA PRO A 498 -23.38 -6.67 18.30
C PRO A 498 -22.13 -5.79 18.42
N ASP A 499 -21.39 -5.66 17.33
CA ASP A 499 -20.43 -4.55 17.17
C ASP A 499 -21.21 -3.24 17.00
N PHE A 500 -20.56 -2.09 17.13
CA PHE A 500 -21.30 -0.82 17.05
C PHE A 500 -20.48 0.39 16.62
N LEU A 501 -21.20 1.43 16.18
CA LEU A 501 -20.74 2.81 16.00
C LEU A 501 -21.37 3.67 17.10
N THR A 502 -20.58 4.54 17.74
CA THR A 502 -21.11 5.48 18.72
C THR A 502 -20.30 6.76 18.86
N GLY A 503 -20.97 7.86 19.19
CA GLY A 503 -20.36 9.15 19.45
C GLY A 503 -19.96 9.28 20.91
N LEU A 504 -18.70 9.66 21.14
CA LEU A 504 -18.06 9.73 22.45
C LEU A 504 -18.26 11.08 23.14
N SER A 505 -18.27 11.08 24.48
CA SER A 505 -18.15 12.28 25.30
C SER A 505 -17.27 12.00 26.52
N SER A 506 -16.69 13.07 27.07
CA SER A 506 -15.78 12.97 28.21
C SER A 506 -16.46 12.32 29.42
N GLY A 507 -15.88 11.24 29.93
CA GLY A 507 -16.38 10.49 31.08
C GLY A 507 -17.39 9.39 30.75
N ASP A 508 -17.75 9.19 29.48
CA ASP A 508 -18.67 8.13 29.10
C ASP A 508 -18.08 6.72 29.34
N PHE A 509 -18.96 5.79 29.72
CA PHE A 509 -18.66 4.38 29.91
C PHE A 509 -19.61 3.52 29.06
N TYR A 510 -19.05 2.65 28.22
CA TYR A 510 -19.81 1.85 27.23
C TYR A 510 -20.00 0.38 27.63
N GLY A 511 -19.74 0.06 28.90
CA GLY A 511 -20.19 -1.19 29.51
C GLY A 511 -19.12 -2.26 29.67
N TRP A 512 -18.13 -2.35 28.76
CA TRP A 512 -17.11 -3.40 28.86
C TRP A 512 -16.26 -3.26 30.16
N PRO A 513 -15.98 -4.36 30.88
CA PRO A 513 -16.41 -5.74 30.63
C PRO A 513 -17.71 -6.15 31.34
N TYR A 514 -18.34 -5.27 32.11
CA TYR A 514 -19.41 -5.61 33.06
C TYR A 514 -20.81 -5.75 32.45
N THR A 515 -21.12 -4.93 31.45
CA THR A 515 -22.38 -4.94 30.69
C THR A 515 -22.08 -4.94 29.20
N TYR A 516 -23.09 -5.23 28.39
CA TYR A 516 -23.06 -5.01 26.96
C TYR A 516 -24.21 -4.10 26.57
N LEU A 517 -23.93 -3.01 25.83
CA LEU A 517 -24.90 -2.13 25.16
C LEU A 517 -25.90 -1.34 26.03
N ALA A 518 -26.21 -1.75 27.27
CA ALA A 518 -27.14 -1.04 28.15
C ALA A 518 -26.95 -1.43 29.64
N PRO A 519 -27.41 -0.59 30.59
CA PRO A 519 -27.24 -0.85 32.03
C PRO A 519 -27.82 -2.16 32.54
N ASN A 520 -28.93 -2.62 31.97
CA ASN A 520 -29.63 -3.85 32.37
C ASN A 520 -29.17 -5.11 31.61
N LYS A 521 -28.21 -4.98 30.70
CA LYS A 521 -27.67 -6.08 29.89
C LYS A 521 -26.33 -6.51 30.47
N LEU A 522 -26.39 -7.22 31.60
CA LEU A 522 -25.20 -7.68 32.31
C LEU A 522 -24.49 -8.80 31.54
N ASP A 523 -23.16 -8.78 31.48
CA ASP A 523 -22.41 -9.94 31.01
C ASP A 523 -22.46 -11.02 32.10
N PRO A 524 -23.03 -12.21 31.86
CA PRO A 524 -23.18 -13.24 32.89
C PRO A 524 -21.84 -13.70 33.47
N ARG A 525 -20.73 -13.52 32.74
CA ARG A 525 -19.36 -13.84 33.20
C ARG A 525 -18.78 -12.81 34.15
N ARG A 526 -19.48 -11.67 34.36
CA ARG A 526 -19.10 -10.55 35.25
C ARG A 526 -20.19 -10.22 36.25
N THR A 527 -20.87 -11.27 36.73
CA THR A 527 -21.88 -11.15 37.77
C THR A 527 -21.55 -12.00 38.98
N VAL A 528 -21.91 -11.47 40.16
CA VAL A 528 -21.89 -12.19 41.43
C VAL A 528 -23.29 -12.10 42.01
N ASN A 529 -23.92 -13.24 42.31
CA ASN A 529 -25.30 -13.33 42.79
C ASN A 529 -26.32 -12.57 41.92
N GLY A 530 -26.14 -12.60 40.60
CA GLY A 530 -27.03 -11.93 39.63
C GLY A 530 -26.90 -10.42 39.56
N GLN A 531 -25.90 -9.84 40.24
CA GLN A 531 -25.56 -8.41 40.17
C GLN A 531 -24.21 -8.24 39.48
N SER A 532 -24.00 -7.10 38.81
CA SER A 532 -22.69 -6.78 38.23
C SER A 532 -21.61 -6.74 39.31
N GLU A 533 -20.39 -7.15 38.97
CA GLU A 533 -19.18 -6.92 39.79
C GLU A 533 -18.90 -5.42 40.04
N ARG A 534 -19.41 -4.53 39.16
CA ARG A 534 -19.31 -3.07 39.29
C ARG A 534 -20.68 -2.42 39.03
N PRO A 535 -21.62 -2.47 40.00
CA PRO A 535 -22.96 -1.92 39.83
C PRO A 535 -22.96 -0.42 39.51
N ASP A 536 -21.98 0.32 40.02
CA ASP A 536 -21.77 1.76 39.78
C ASP A 536 -21.47 2.06 38.30
N LEU A 537 -20.60 1.26 37.67
CA LEU A 537 -20.30 1.39 36.25
C LEU A 537 -21.40 0.80 35.37
N ALA A 538 -21.96 -0.35 35.75
CA ALA A 538 -23.07 -0.96 35.04
C ALA A 538 -24.24 0.03 34.89
N ALA A 539 -24.62 0.72 35.97
CA ALA A 539 -25.71 1.70 35.97
C ALA A 539 -25.49 2.90 35.03
N THR A 540 -24.24 3.24 34.71
CA THR A 540 -23.89 4.41 33.88
C THR A 540 -23.60 4.05 32.41
N THR A 541 -23.71 2.76 32.05
CA THR A 541 -23.49 2.25 30.70
C THR A 541 -24.28 3.05 29.67
N LYS A 542 -23.58 3.60 28.67
CA LYS A 542 -24.18 4.25 27.51
C LYS A 542 -24.63 3.23 26.48
N THR A 543 -25.77 3.51 25.86
CA THR A 543 -26.25 2.75 24.72
C THR A 543 -25.61 3.27 23.43
N PRO A 544 -25.00 2.40 22.60
CA PRO A 544 -24.44 2.79 21.31
C PRO A 544 -25.49 3.33 20.34
N ASP A 545 -25.04 4.14 19.38
CA ASP A 545 -25.93 4.84 18.46
C ASP A 545 -26.41 3.98 17.29
N VAL A 546 -25.53 3.15 16.72
CA VAL A 546 -25.86 2.20 15.65
C VAL A 546 -25.24 0.83 15.96
N LEU A 547 -26.08 -0.20 16.01
CA LEU A 547 -25.64 -1.58 16.18
C LEU A 547 -25.37 -2.24 14.82
N PHE A 548 -24.26 -2.95 14.73
CA PHE A 548 -23.86 -3.78 13.61
C PHE A 548 -24.09 -5.25 13.95
N GLN A 549 -24.23 -6.09 12.93
CA GLN A 549 -24.33 -7.53 13.15
C GLN A 549 -23.12 -8.03 13.97
N ALA A 550 -23.37 -8.86 14.97
CA ALA A 550 -22.35 -9.38 15.86
C ALA A 550 -21.20 -10.04 15.06
N HIS A 551 -19.97 -9.80 15.51
CA HIS A 551 -18.74 -10.35 14.92
C HIS A 551 -18.38 -9.80 13.53
N SER A 552 -18.99 -8.71 13.07
CA SER A 552 -18.64 -8.08 11.77
C SER A 552 -17.24 -7.47 11.76
N ALA A 553 -16.66 -7.21 12.95
CA ALA A 553 -15.32 -6.69 13.15
C ALA A 553 -15.08 -5.36 12.40
N PRO A 554 -15.81 -4.28 12.75
CA PRO A 554 -15.62 -2.98 12.13
C PRO A 554 -14.23 -2.40 12.45
N LEU A 555 -13.48 -1.95 11.44
CA LEU A 555 -12.16 -1.35 11.63
C LEU A 555 -12.13 0.10 11.16
N GLY A 556 -12.13 0.30 9.84
CA GLY A 556 -12.13 1.64 9.23
C GLY A 556 -13.42 2.38 9.53
N LEU A 557 -13.29 3.65 9.87
CA LEU A 557 -14.38 4.61 10.05
C LEU A 557 -14.00 5.88 9.30
N GLN A 558 -14.88 6.33 8.41
CA GLN A 558 -14.70 7.58 7.66
C GLN A 558 -16.06 8.25 7.48
N PHE A 559 -16.23 9.45 8.02
CA PHE A 559 -17.32 10.33 7.62
C PHE A 559 -17.06 10.87 6.23
N TYR A 560 -18.11 10.94 5.41
CA TYR A 560 -18.02 11.48 4.07
C TYR A 560 -18.43 12.96 4.06
N ASP A 561 -17.46 13.85 4.03
CA ASP A 561 -17.61 15.31 3.92
C ASP A 561 -17.43 15.84 2.48
N GLY A 562 -17.13 14.93 1.54
CA GLY A 562 -17.05 15.22 0.12
C GLY A 562 -18.39 15.60 -0.52
N GLN A 563 -18.32 16.13 -1.73
CA GLN A 563 -19.51 16.60 -2.48
C GLN A 563 -19.82 15.77 -3.72
N THR A 564 -18.99 14.77 -4.07
CA THR A 564 -19.16 14.01 -5.31
C THR A 564 -20.13 12.85 -5.15
N PHE A 565 -20.21 12.19 -3.99
CA PHE A 565 -21.22 11.17 -3.76
C PHE A 565 -22.63 11.79 -3.65
N PRO A 566 -23.68 11.01 -3.98
CA PRO A 566 -25.07 11.43 -3.81
C PRO A 566 -25.37 11.95 -2.41
N GLN A 567 -26.35 12.86 -2.32
CA GLN A 567 -26.69 13.57 -1.08
C GLN A 567 -26.96 12.63 0.11
N GLU A 568 -27.52 11.44 -0.13
CA GLU A 568 -27.82 10.47 0.92
C GLU A 568 -26.56 9.91 1.63
N TYR A 569 -25.38 10.00 1.01
CA TYR A 569 -24.12 9.56 1.60
C TYR A 569 -23.39 10.68 2.36
N ARG A 570 -23.75 11.94 2.12
CA ARG A 570 -23.06 13.10 2.70
C ARG A 570 -23.28 13.19 4.20
N ASN A 571 -22.19 13.46 4.92
CA ASN A 571 -22.10 13.55 6.37
C ASN A 571 -22.42 12.24 7.12
N GLY A 572 -22.68 11.14 6.41
CA GLY A 572 -22.82 9.82 7.00
C GLY A 572 -21.47 9.13 7.18
N ALA A 573 -21.49 8.01 7.90
CA ALA A 573 -20.29 7.26 8.24
C ALA A 573 -20.17 5.99 7.37
N PHE A 574 -19.07 5.87 6.64
CA PHE A 574 -18.64 4.62 6.05
C PHE A 574 -17.83 3.81 7.06
N VAL A 575 -18.08 2.49 7.09
CA VAL A 575 -17.41 1.58 8.02
C VAL A 575 -16.94 0.33 7.27
N ALA A 576 -15.66 0.00 7.40
CA ALA A 576 -15.10 -1.23 6.83
C ALA A 576 -15.28 -2.39 7.81
N PHE A 577 -16.05 -3.40 7.42
CA PHE A 577 -16.22 -4.64 8.18
C PHE A 577 -15.21 -5.67 7.70
N ARG A 578 -14.22 -5.99 8.54
CA ARG A 578 -13.15 -6.94 8.22
C ARG A 578 -13.63 -8.39 8.15
N GLY A 579 -14.73 -8.67 8.83
CA GLY A 579 -15.41 -9.95 8.80
C GLY A 579 -15.04 -10.91 9.93
N SER A 580 -16.02 -11.75 10.25
CA SER A 580 -16.08 -12.58 11.44
C SER A 580 -15.08 -13.73 11.46
N TRP A 581 -14.59 -14.05 12.65
CA TRP A 581 -13.90 -15.32 12.92
C TRP A 581 -14.58 -16.15 14.00
N ASN A 582 -15.48 -15.57 14.80
CA ASN A 582 -16.14 -16.22 15.93
C ASN A 582 -17.67 -16.31 15.74
N ARG A 583 -18.10 -16.82 14.58
CA ARG A 583 -19.51 -17.02 14.21
C ARG A 583 -19.67 -18.23 13.29
N ASP A 584 -20.75 -19.01 13.42
CA ASP A 584 -20.96 -20.20 12.55
C ASP A 584 -21.15 -19.83 11.07
N ARG A 585 -21.91 -18.76 10.80
CA ARG A 585 -22.05 -18.20 9.45
C ARG A 585 -21.28 -16.89 9.36
N GLY A 586 -20.42 -16.76 8.36
CA GLY A 586 -19.60 -15.58 8.13
C GLY A 586 -20.45 -14.33 7.95
N THR A 587 -20.04 -13.23 8.58
CA THR A 587 -20.59 -11.88 8.37
C THR A 587 -19.48 -10.84 8.31
N GLY A 588 -19.81 -9.62 7.86
CA GLY A 588 -18.87 -8.55 7.53
C GLY A 588 -18.39 -8.63 6.09
N TYR A 589 -17.08 -8.48 5.87
CA TYR A 589 -16.41 -8.53 4.55
C TYR A 589 -17.04 -7.55 3.54
N LYS A 590 -17.21 -6.30 3.97
CA LYS A 590 -17.92 -5.27 3.20
C LYS A 590 -17.59 -3.86 3.69
N ILE A 591 -18.01 -2.86 2.91
CA ILE A 591 -18.24 -1.50 3.44
C ILE A 591 -19.72 -1.37 3.79
N ALA A 592 -19.99 -0.90 5.00
CA ALA A 592 -21.30 -0.47 5.45
C ALA A 592 -21.39 1.06 5.48
N PHE A 593 -22.61 1.60 5.37
CA PHE A 593 -22.91 3.02 5.49
C PHE A 593 -23.97 3.25 6.57
N ALA A 594 -23.65 4.04 7.57
CA ALA A 594 -24.58 4.52 8.60
C ALA A 594 -24.98 5.96 8.27
N PRO A 595 -26.25 6.22 7.89
CA PRO A 595 -26.71 7.56 7.56
C PRO A 595 -26.89 8.42 8.81
N PHE A 596 -26.69 9.72 8.60
CA PHE A 596 -26.89 10.76 9.60
C PHE A 596 -27.92 11.76 9.07
N SER A 597 -28.70 12.35 9.98
CA SER A 597 -29.59 13.47 9.69
C SER A 597 -28.79 14.75 9.39
N ALA A 598 -29.49 15.75 8.87
CA ALA A 598 -28.88 17.05 8.55
C ALA A 598 -28.30 17.78 9.78
N ASP A 599 -28.78 17.51 11.00
CA ASP A 599 -28.22 18.01 12.26
C ASP A 599 -27.07 17.14 12.81
N GLY A 600 -26.57 16.18 12.03
CA GLY A 600 -25.43 15.33 12.36
C GLY A 600 -25.73 14.30 13.44
N ARG A 601 -26.96 13.78 13.50
CA ARG A 601 -27.35 12.67 14.38
C ARG A 601 -27.50 11.35 13.60
N PRO A 602 -27.03 10.22 14.14
CA PRO A 602 -27.19 8.93 13.48
C PRO A 602 -28.67 8.53 13.40
N LEU A 603 -29.07 7.89 12.29
CA LEU A 603 -30.46 7.43 12.10
C LEU A 603 -30.76 6.06 12.74
N GLY A 604 -29.80 5.45 13.44
CA GLY A 604 -29.98 4.21 14.20
C GLY A 604 -29.95 2.91 13.39
N TYR A 605 -29.62 2.97 12.10
CA TYR A 605 -29.47 1.79 11.24
C TYR A 605 -28.25 1.93 10.33
N TYR A 606 -27.85 0.86 9.65
CA TYR A 606 -26.86 0.91 8.58
C TYR A 606 -27.37 0.21 7.31
N ARG A 607 -26.62 0.35 6.22
CA ARG A 607 -26.88 -0.28 4.93
C ARG A 607 -25.57 -0.86 4.39
N ASP A 608 -25.65 -1.91 3.60
CA ASP A 608 -24.51 -2.36 2.81
C ASP A 608 -24.21 -1.32 1.71
N PHE A 609 -22.92 -1.01 1.49
CA PHE A 609 -22.48 -0.06 0.46
C PHE A 609 -21.55 -0.70 -0.58
N LEU A 610 -20.63 -1.56 -0.14
CA LEU A 610 -19.78 -2.33 -1.06
C LEU A 610 -19.68 -3.76 -0.58
N THR A 611 -20.12 -4.72 -1.38
CA THR A 611 -20.10 -6.16 -1.09
C THR A 611 -19.48 -6.94 -2.25
N GLY A 612 -19.46 -8.28 -2.16
CA GLY A 612 -18.90 -9.17 -3.18
C GLY A 612 -17.66 -9.93 -2.72
N PHE A 613 -17.04 -9.52 -1.61
CA PHE A 613 -15.84 -10.18 -1.06
C PHE A 613 -16.12 -11.55 -0.44
N LEU A 614 -17.22 -11.69 0.31
CA LEU A 614 -17.63 -12.95 0.93
C LEU A 614 -18.35 -13.85 -0.09
N VAL A 615 -17.71 -14.96 -0.45
CA VAL A 615 -18.22 -15.92 -1.45
C VAL A 615 -19.19 -16.91 -0.84
N ASN A 616 -18.86 -17.42 0.35
CA ASN A 616 -19.69 -18.40 1.04
C ASN A 616 -19.75 -18.06 2.53
N PRO A 617 -20.93 -17.73 3.10
CA PRO A 617 -21.06 -17.50 4.53
C PRO A 617 -21.16 -18.79 5.35
N SER A 618 -21.64 -19.90 4.79
CA SER A 618 -21.88 -21.15 5.55
C SER A 618 -20.60 -21.93 5.84
N VAL A 619 -19.67 -21.89 4.88
CA VAL A 619 -18.25 -22.16 5.09
C VAL A 619 -17.59 -20.82 4.83
N PRO A 620 -17.32 -20.00 5.85
CA PRO A 620 -16.81 -18.65 5.66
C PRO A 620 -15.63 -18.67 4.67
N THR A 621 -15.84 -18.18 3.46
CA THR A 621 -14.84 -18.14 2.38
C THR A 621 -14.91 -16.76 1.75
N THR A 622 -13.79 -16.04 1.76
CA THR A 622 -13.68 -14.67 1.26
C THR A 622 -12.46 -14.56 0.37
N TRP A 623 -12.53 -13.71 -0.65
CA TRP A 623 -11.31 -13.35 -1.38
C TRP A 623 -10.63 -12.11 -0.82
N ALA A 624 -11.32 -11.23 -0.08
CA ALA A 624 -10.72 -9.99 0.46
C ALA A 624 -11.17 -9.69 1.91
N ARG A 625 -10.44 -8.81 2.60
CA ARG A 625 -10.79 -8.35 3.96
C ARG A 625 -10.63 -6.83 4.10
N PRO A 626 -11.75 -6.07 4.02
CA PRO A 626 -11.77 -4.63 4.22
C PRO A 626 -11.15 -4.20 5.56
N THR A 627 -10.29 -3.18 5.55
CA THR A 627 -9.62 -2.71 6.78
C THR A 627 -9.75 -1.20 7.01
N GLY A 628 -8.99 -0.37 6.30
CA GLY A 628 -8.93 1.08 6.43
C GLY A 628 -9.76 1.77 5.36
N LEU A 629 -10.22 2.99 5.68
CA LEU A 629 -10.97 3.87 4.79
C LEU A 629 -10.33 5.26 4.80
N GLN A 630 -10.37 5.96 3.66
CA GLN A 630 -9.92 7.35 3.56
C GLN A 630 -10.63 8.04 2.40
N THR A 631 -11.21 9.21 2.63
CA THR A 631 -11.73 10.05 1.55
C THR A 631 -10.57 10.85 0.92
N LEU A 632 -10.54 10.94 -0.41
CA LEU A 632 -9.59 11.77 -1.15
C LEU A 632 -10.17 13.16 -1.47
N SER A 633 -9.30 14.09 -1.88
CA SER A 633 -9.68 15.47 -2.21
C SER A 633 -10.65 15.56 -3.40
N ASP A 634 -10.62 14.59 -4.31
CA ASP A 634 -11.59 14.43 -5.41
C ASP A 634 -12.95 13.86 -4.96
N GLY A 635 -13.10 13.56 -3.67
CA GLY A 635 -14.31 12.99 -3.07
C GLY A 635 -14.50 11.49 -3.32
N SER A 636 -13.50 10.77 -3.83
CA SER A 636 -13.48 9.31 -3.87
C SER A 636 -13.19 8.72 -2.49
N LEU A 637 -13.62 7.48 -2.28
CA LEU A 637 -13.36 6.73 -1.06
C LEU A 637 -12.35 5.62 -1.35
N LEU A 638 -11.26 5.56 -0.59
CA LEU A 638 -10.32 4.45 -0.62
C LEU A 638 -10.69 3.37 0.40
N LEU A 639 -10.37 2.12 0.04
CA LEU A 639 -10.49 0.95 0.89
C LEU A 639 -9.22 0.10 0.81
N THR A 640 -8.57 -0.18 1.94
CA THR A 640 -7.49 -1.18 1.99
C THR A 640 -8.03 -2.60 2.20
N ASP A 641 -7.39 -3.55 1.52
CA ASP A 641 -7.56 -4.99 1.68
C ASP A 641 -6.22 -5.60 2.12
N ASP A 642 -6.16 -5.98 3.40
CA ASP A 642 -4.95 -6.51 4.02
C ASP A 642 -4.60 -7.94 3.58
N THR A 643 -5.47 -8.57 2.79
CA THR A 643 -5.37 -9.96 2.41
C THR A 643 -4.89 -10.13 0.96
N ASN A 644 -5.36 -9.28 0.04
CA ASN A 644 -4.88 -9.27 -1.34
C ASN A 644 -3.91 -8.15 -1.67
N ASN A 645 -3.37 -7.46 -0.66
CA ASN A 645 -2.29 -6.52 -0.90
C ASN A 645 -2.70 -5.36 -1.83
N ARG A 646 -3.96 -4.90 -1.70
CA ARG A 646 -4.59 -3.92 -2.60
C ARG A 646 -5.26 -2.76 -1.86
N ILE A 647 -5.36 -1.65 -2.57
CA ILE A 647 -6.23 -0.51 -2.24
C ILE A 647 -7.21 -0.34 -3.39
N TYR A 648 -8.50 -0.29 -3.07
CA TYR A 648 -9.55 0.03 -4.02
C TYR A 648 -9.95 1.50 -3.90
N ARG A 649 -10.26 2.15 -5.01
CA ARG A 649 -10.86 3.49 -5.07
C ARG A 649 -12.30 3.35 -5.56
N ILE A 650 -13.21 3.96 -4.83
CA ILE A 650 -14.64 3.97 -5.10
C ILE A 650 -15.04 5.39 -5.51
N GLN A 651 -15.60 5.54 -6.71
CA GLN A 651 -15.95 6.84 -7.28
C GLN A 651 -17.39 6.85 -7.77
N TYR A 652 -18.07 7.97 -7.59
CA TYR A 652 -19.36 8.22 -8.21
C TYR A 652 -19.17 8.84 -9.61
N ARG A 653 -19.84 8.30 -10.63
CA ARG A 653 -19.66 8.68 -12.04
C ARG A 653 -20.81 9.50 -12.64
N GLY A 654 -21.85 9.82 -11.86
CA GLY A 654 -23.00 10.63 -12.31
C GLY A 654 -24.18 9.79 -12.74
#